data_AF-A0AA39LLR8-F1
#
_entry.id   AF-A0AA39LLR8-F1
#
_cell.length_a   1.000
_cell.length_b   1.000
_cell.length_c   1.000
_cell.angle_alpha   90.00
_cell.angle_beta   90.00
_cell.angle_gamma   90.00
#
_symmetry.space_group_name_H-M   'P 1'
#
loop_
_entity.id
_entity.type
_entity.pdbx_description
1 polymer ?
#
loop_
_entity_poly.entity_id
_entity_poly.type
_entity_poly.pdbx_seq_one_letter_code
_entity_poly.pdbx_strand_id
1 'polypeptide(L)'
;MKAPSSRVRQFCASRWGKLIAVLLVVDFFFLVYWRLLCCRNVTKYRISLSGVSVNATFANLQLDYIFAPEFDPRRCDDKKLFIFVMTMASLFDQRDEIRNTWAAERHMKDSVLIFIVGRPKARIHEELLSYESSKYGDIVMTTIPDAYNYTAFKVHAGYYIHNAYCPHVPYVLRADDDIVAFPERFIHFINTGFYGNEEKAIYGILVKSAGPVRDPSHKWYIPVNYYNSSSYPTMMAVLPHCNETQISVNWIDGEIRYYPNQHLYIGPFYLCFFCVAIVPQFFLFYTCLEKSSFGQSRCYKLMLIVCVCDIVNLCNCLLAAGTFTLFEIQHCNSGIWIVYYGQFVMLFWYAYCIANLILAINRLLEFLSPRLSTILFKGDRPFFWIAVIGIYALALCALSPHPFYFYDTDAGVWYFFWLGEDSTNYFHIYNNLIKLVLVVLCYAIMLLLLKKQLLFRIQTYVVYSAAVLKMLSLYGYIYFSTLTIFLAYVGYAKPLLFQTLMMTRNVVIAFGLGYVWTVISIFTVYPRITALLFGMSLDANYSPIMITHTTIAVGFYAFMLSFYVMTIVLTIRRAEGTRNANAHWRVLKSVLIYCTPPNFFVAITLSAYCCDTIIEFGGYLQPSHWPTPNGITTWLQHEDFCAALRPWAGFTNVRQMVNGLAAVLAFYDYRLAVKRGVLWAARPIMKVLHIRGTSSQKALFVKSSKALPTQHTVTSSP
;
A
#
# COMPACT_ATOMS: atom_id res chain seq x y z
N MET A 1 -11.62 36.91 17.28
CA MET A 1 -12.28 35.61 17.04
C MET A 1 -13.30 35.79 15.91
N LYS A 2 -13.04 35.24 14.72
CA LYS A 2 -13.98 35.31 13.59
C LYS A 2 -15.07 34.25 13.79
N ALA A 3 -16.33 34.65 13.67
CA ALA A 3 -17.48 33.75 13.74
C ALA A 3 -17.35 32.62 12.71
N PRO A 4 -17.85 31.40 13.00
CA PRO A 4 -17.80 30.29 12.05
C PRO A 4 -18.52 30.68 10.74
N SER A 5 -17.91 30.30 9.61
CA SER A 5 -18.41 30.61 8.27
C SER A 5 -19.88 30.19 8.12
N SER A 6 -20.64 30.94 7.32
CA SER A 6 -22.08 30.70 7.07
C SER A 6 -22.39 29.27 6.64
N ARG A 7 -21.43 28.57 6.02
CA ARG A 7 -21.54 27.16 5.58
C ARG A 7 -21.55 26.15 6.75
N VAL A 8 -20.87 26.44 7.86
CA VAL A 8 -20.89 25.56 9.06
C VAL A 8 -22.27 25.55 9.71
N ARG A 9 -22.91 26.72 9.79
CA ARG A 9 -24.30 26.83 10.27
C ARG A 9 -25.28 26.11 9.36
N GLN A 10 -25.09 26.20 8.04
CA GLN A 10 -25.92 25.52 7.05
C GLN A 10 -25.75 23.99 7.09
N PHE A 11 -24.53 23.50 7.36
CA PHE A 11 -24.23 22.09 7.55
C PHE A 11 -24.87 21.53 8.84
N CYS A 12 -24.71 22.21 9.99
CA CYS A 12 -25.37 21.81 11.25
C CYS A 12 -26.90 21.80 11.14
N ALA A 13 -27.48 22.64 10.26
CA ALA A 13 -28.91 22.67 10.00
C ALA A 13 -29.39 21.58 9.00
N SER A 14 -28.48 20.95 8.24
CA SER A 14 -28.80 19.94 7.22
C SER A 14 -29.21 18.59 7.84
N ARG A 15 -29.95 17.76 7.09
CA ARG A 15 -30.32 16.39 7.53
C ARG A 15 -29.10 15.54 7.90
N TRP A 16 -27.97 15.74 7.23
CA TRP A 16 -26.73 15.01 7.46
C TRP A 16 -25.94 15.53 8.68
N GLY A 17 -25.91 16.85 8.90
CA GLY A 17 -25.31 17.43 10.11
C GLY A 17 -26.10 17.05 11.37
N LYS A 18 -27.43 16.96 11.27
CA LYS A 18 -28.29 16.42 12.33
C LYS A 18 -28.07 14.91 12.53
N LEU A 19 -27.86 14.12 11.48
CA LEU A 19 -27.58 12.68 11.60
C LEU A 19 -26.22 12.41 12.27
N ILE A 20 -25.18 13.17 11.94
CA ILE A 20 -23.84 13.03 12.54
C ILE A 20 -23.83 13.54 13.98
N ALA A 21 -24.49 14.67 14.25
CA ALA A 21 -24.72 15.12 15.61
C ALA A 21 -25.51 14.07 16.39
N VAL A 22 -26.54 13.46 15.82
CA VAL A 22 -27.29 12.36 16.42
C VAL A 22 -26.42 11.12 16.61
N LEU A 23 -25.49 10.77 15.72
CA LEU A 23 -24.61 9.60 15.93
C LEU A 23 -23.56 9.86 17.02
N LEU A 24 -22.96 11.05 17.07
CA LEU A 24 -22.02 11.45 18.12
C LEU A 24 -22.73 11.66 19.48
N VAL A 25 -23.95 12.19 19.45
CA VAL A 25 -24.84 12.32 20.61
C VAL A 25 -25.39 10.96 21.00
N VAL A 26 -25.69 10.04 20.09
CA VAL A 26 -26.12 8.67 20.42
C VAL A 26 -24.96 7.90 21.01
N ASP A 27 -23.72 8.05 20.55
CA ASP A 27 -22.55 7.47 21.23
C ASP A 27 -22.35 8.06 22.62
N PHE A 28 -22.38 9.39 22.75
CA PHE A 28 -22.22 10.08 24.03
C PHE A 28 -23.39 9.81 25.00
N PHE A 29 -24.64 9.83 24.52
CA PHE A 29 -25.83 9.51 25.30
C PHE A 29 -26.00 8.01 25.49
N PHE A 30 -25.49 7.11 24.66
CA PHE A 30 -25.45 5.68 24.96
C PHE A 30 -24.48 5.43 26.12
N LEU A 31 -23.32 6.10 26.12
CA LEU A 31 -22.38 6.09 27.25
C LEU A 31 -22.99 6.69 28.54
N VAL A 32 -23.78 7.77 28.44
CA VAL A 32 -24.44 8.42 29.60
C VAL A 32 -25.73 7.72 30.05
N TYR A 33 -26.56 7.25 29.11
CA TYR A 33 -27.82 6.52 29.34
C TYR A 33 -27.56 5.11 29.88
N TRP A 34 -26.49 4.44 29.45
CA TRP A 34 -26.06 3.16 30.03
C TRP A 34 -25.54 3.34 31.47
N ARG A 35 -24.81 4.44 31.76
CA ARG A 35 -24.44 4.84 33.13
C ARG A 35 -25.66 5.11 34.02
N LEU A 36 -26.76 5.63 33.44
CA LEU A 36 -28.00 5.94 34.17
C LEU A 36 -28.96 4.74 34.30
N LEU A 37 -28.97 3.80 33.35
CA LEU A 37 -29.77 2.57 33.42
C LEU A 37 -29.15 1.50 34.34
N CYS A 38 -27.82 1.40 34.42
CA CYS A 38 -27.16 0.50 35.39
C CYS A 38 -27.42 0.88 36.86
N CYS A 39 -27.92 2.09 37.12
CA CYS A 39 -28.25 2.58 38.46
C CYS A 39 -29.74 2.45 38.84
N ARG A 40 -30.60 1.77 38.05
CA ARG A 40 -32.03 1.65 38.42
C ARG A 40 -32.57 0.22 38.39
N ASN A 41 -32.79 -0.28 39.61
CA ASN A 41 -33.59 -1.44 40.02
C ASN A 41 -33.11 -2.83 39.58
N VAL A 42 -32.06 -3.33 40.24
CA VAL A 42 -31.94 -4.77 40.49
C VAL A 42 -33.04 -5.15 41.48
N THR A 43 -34.14 -5.74 40.99
CA THR A 43 -35.11 -6.41 41.85
C THR A 43 -34.40 -7.60 42.52
N LYS A 44 -34.32 -7.55 43.85
CA LYS A 44 -33.85 -8.65 44.70
C LYS A 44 -34.71 -9.89 44.42
N TYR A 45 -34.20 -10.84 43.64
CA TYR A 45 -34.75 -12.19 43.62
C TYR A 45 -34.36 -12.90 44.93
N ARG A 46 -35.38 -13.44 45.63
CA ARG A 46 -35.22 -14.14 46.90
C ARG A 46 -35.17 -15.64 46.61
N ILE A 47 -33.99 -16.24 46.75
CA ILE A 47 -33.76 -17.67 46.58
C ILE A 47 -34.21 -18.39 47.86
N SER A 48 -34.95 -19.50 47.71
CA SER A 48 -35.26 -20.45 48.79
C SER A 48 -34.18 -21.54 48.81
N LEU A 49 -33.04 -21.24 49.45
CA LEU A 49 -32.06 -22.25 49.81
C LEU A 49 -32.55 -22.97 51.07
N SER A 50 -32.77 -24.27 51.00
CA SER A 50 -33.03 -25.12 52.18
C SER A 50 -31.69 -25.66 52.68
N GLY A 51 -31.27 -25.20 53.86
CA GLY A 51 -29.96 -25.53 54.44
C GLY A 51 -29.88 -25.04 55.88
N VAL A 52 -28.73 -25.23 56.53
CA VAL A 52 -28.52 -24.79 57.92
C VAL A 52 -28.36 -23.28 57.96
N SER A 53 -29.17 -22.59 58.78
CA SER A 53 -29.06 -21.14 58.98
C SER A 53 -28.03 -20.81 60.05
N VAL A 54 -27.12 -19.91 59.74
CA VAL A 54 -26.13 -19.37 60.67
C VAL A 54 -26.31 -17.87 60.82
N ASN A 55 -26.34 -17.43 62.07
CA ASN A 55 -26.36 -16.02 62.45
C ASN A 55 -24.95 -15.64 62.90
N ALA A 56 -24.33 -14.68 62.19
CA ALA A 56 -23.02 -14.17 62.54
C ALA A 56 -23.05 -12.65 62.67
N THR A 57 -22.22 -12.13 63.57
CA THR A 57 -22.07 -10.69 63.81
C THR A 57 -20.60 -10.31 63.75
N PHE A 58 -20.25 -9.41 62.83
CA PHE A 58 -18.91 -8.83 62.71
C PHE A 58 -18.99 -7.32 62.87
N ALA A 59 -18.40 -6.81 63.97
CA ALA A 59 -18.57 -5.42 64.40
C ALA A 59 -20.07 -5.04 64.46
N ASN A 60 -20.51 -4.08 63.65
CA ASN A 60 -21.90 -3.60 63.62
C ASN A 60 -22.75 -4.28 62.53
N LEU A 61 -22.19 -5.26 61.82
CA LEU A 61 -22.88 -5.95 60.72
C LEU A 61 -23.31 -7.34 61.19
N GLN A 62 -24.61 -7.55 61.29
CA GLN A 62 -25.23 -8.84 61.55
C GLN A 62 -25.83 -9.39 60.26
N LEU A 63 -25.58 -10.66 59.96
CA LEU A 63 -26.14 -11.32 58.79
C LEU A 63 -26.55 -12.76 59.12
N ASP A 64 -27.82 -13.05 58.88
CA ASP A 64 -28.32 -14.42 58.80
C ASP A 64 -28.09 -14.96 57.39
N TYR A 65 -27.36 -16.06 57.28
CA TYR A 65 -27.13 -16.71 56.00
C TYR A 65 -27.23 -18.24 56.08
N ILE A 66 -27.58 -18.85 54.95
CA ILE A 66 -27.77 -20.29 54.78
C ILE A 66 -26.64 -20.79 53.88
N PHE A 67 -26.14 -22.00 54.12
CA PHE A 67 -25.29 -22.74 53.18
C PHE A 67 -25.99 -24.00 52.67
N ALA A 68 -25.80 -24.29 51.38
CA ALA A 68 -26.28 -25.50 50.70
C ALA A 68 -25.40 -25.81 49.46
N PRO A 69 -25.36 -27.06 48.95
CA PRO A 69 -25.84 -28.28 49.60
C PRO A 69 -25.02 -28.65 50.85
N GLU A 70 -25.47 -29.67 51.58
CA GLU A 70 -24.74 -30.20 52.75
C GLU A 70 -23.43 -30.84 52.29
N PHE A 71 -22.31 -30.43 52.90
CA PHE A 71 -20.98 -30.92 52.56
C PHE A 71 -20.77 -32.34 53.13
N ASP A 72 -20.27 -33.29 52.31
CA ASP A 72 -20.04 -34.68 52.75
C ASP A 72 -18.76 -34.80 53.61
N PRO A 73 -18.87 -35.13 54.92
CA PRO A 73 -17.72 -35.28 55.81
C PRO A 73 -16.67 -36.28 55.34
N ARG A 74 -17.08 -37.32 54.59
CA ARG A 74 -16.18 -38.40 54.14
C ARG A 74 -15.06 -37.90 53.22
N ARG A 75 -15.24 -36.72 52.60
CA ARG A 75 -14.19 -36.08 51.80
C ARG A 75 -12.97 -35.68 52.62
N CYS A 76 -13.11 -35.58 53.94
CA CYS A 76 -12.06 -35.22 54.88
C CYS A 76 -11.39 -36.43 55.52
N ASP A 77 -11.81 -37.66 55.20
CA ASP A 77 -11.19 -38.87 55.73
C ASP A 77 -9.73 -38.98 55.26
N ASP A 78 -8.85 -39.29 56.21
CA ASP A 78 -7.39 -39.40 56.01
C ASP A 78 -6.72 -38.14 55.44
N LYS A 79 -7.34 -36.96 55.57
CA LYS A 79 -6.76 -35.68 55.12
C LYS A 79 -6.03 -34.95 56.23
N LYS A 80 -4.95 -34.25 55.87
CA LYS A 80 -4.14 -33.43 56.79
C LYS A 80 -4.38 -31.93 56.59
N LEU A 81 -4.85 -31.52 55.40
CA LEU A 81 -5.05 -30.13 55.02
C LEU A 81 -6.45 -29.88 54.45
N PHE A 82 -7.19 -28.95 55.05
CA PHE A 82 -8.46 -28.46 54.56
C PHE A 82 -8.27 -27.12 53.86
N ILE A 83 -8.63 -27.02 52.59
CA ILE A 83 -8.48 -25.81 51.77
C ILE A 83 -9.87 -25.26 51.46
N PHE A 84 -10.11 -23.99 51.75
CA PHE A 84 -11.28 -23.29 51.23
C PHE A 84 -10.88 -22.07 50.41
N VAL A 85 -11.45 -21.98 49.21
CA VAL A 85 -11.27 -20.86 48.29
C VAL A 85 -12.53 -20.01 48.29
N MET A 86 -12.41 -18.73 48.57
CA MET A 86 -13.53 -17.79 48.44
C MET A 86 -13.63 -17.30 47.00
N THR A 87 -14.79 -17.45 46.38
CA THR A 87 -15.00 -17.06 44.97
C THR A 87 -16.40 -16.50 44.74
N MET A 88 -16.63 -15.86 43.59
CA MET A 88 -17.92 -15.32 43.19
C MET A 88 -18.78 -16.37 42.46
N ALA A 89 -20.10 -16.24 42.58
CA ALA A 89 -21.05 -17.12 41.90
C ALA A 89 -20.85 -17.23 40.38
N SER A 90 -20.39 -16.16 39.74
CA SER A 90 -20.18 -16.09 38.30
C SER A 90 -18.82 -16.57 37.81
N LEU A 91 -17.85 -16.85 38.69
CA LEU A 91 -16.47 -17.18 38.31
C LEU A 91 -16.27 -18.70 38.15
N PHE A 92 -17.02 -19.31 37.24
CA PHE A 92 -16.92 -20.75 36.93
C PHE A 92 -15.54 -21.12 36.40
N ASP A 93 -15.06 -20.35 35.40
CA ASP A 93 -13.77 -20.59 34.74
C ASP A 93 -12.60 -20.54 35.73
N GLN A 94 -12.64 -19.60 36.68
CA GLN A 94 -11.61 -19.48 37.71
C GLN A 94 -11.53 -20.73 38.61
N ARG A 95 -12.69 -21.30 38.96
CA ARG A 95 -12.75 -22.53 39.75
C ARG A 95 -12.26 -23.74 38.95
N ASP A 96 -12.65 -23.83 37.67
CA ASP A 96 -12.16 -24.89 36.79
C ASP A 96 -10.64 -24.78 36.57
N GLU A 97 -10.08 -23.57 36.42
CA GLU A 97 -8.64 -23.36 36.31
C GLU A 97 -7.90 -23.81 37.59
N ILE A 98 -8.44 -23.48 38.77
CA ILE A 98 -7.89 -23.97 40.04
C ILE A 98 -7.89 -25.50 40.08
N ARG A 99 -9.01 -26.14 39.71
CA ARG A 99 -9.12 -27.61 39.64
C ARG A 99 -8.13 -28.23 38.67
N ASN A 100 -7.85 -27.58 37.53
CA ASN A 100 -6.97 -28.10 36.50
C ASN A 100 -5.47 -27.81 36.75
N THR A 101 -5.16 -26.86 37.62
CA THR A 101 -3.80 -26.42 37.92
C THR A 101 -3.33 -26.94 39.29
N TRP A 102 -3.25 -26.07 40.29
CA TRP A 102 -2.64 -26.36 41.57
C TRP A 102 -3.51 -27.21 42.49
N ALA A 103 -4.82 -27.29 42.23
CA ALA A 103 -5.73 -28.20 42.90
C ALA A 103 -6.07 -29.45 42.06
N ALA A 104 -5.27 -29.76 41.03
CA ALA A 104 -5.41 -31.01 40.29
C ALA A 104 -5.28 -32.21 41.23
N GLU A 105 -6.01 -33.29 40.92
CA GLU A 105 -6.14 -34.48 41.78
C GLU A 105 -4.79 -35.01 42.28
N ARG A 106 -3.76 -35.01 41.41
CA ARG A 106 -2.38 -35.44 41.74
C ARG A 106 -1.76 -34.66 42.92
N HIS A 107 -2.10 -33.39 43.09
CA HIS A 107 -1.57 -32.50 44.12
C HIS A 107 -2.41 -32.52 45.42
N MET A 108 -3.60 -33.11 45.37
CA MET A 108 -4.61 -33.03 46.43
C MET A 108 -4.73 -34.31 47.25
N LYS A 109 -3.79 -35.26 47.13
CA LYS A 109 -3.86 -36.57 47.80
C LYS A 109 -4.18 -36.51 49.30
N ASP A 110 -3.46 -35.68 50.06
CA ASP A 110 -3.62 -35.53 51.52
C ASP A 110 -4.39 -34.25 51.91
N SER A 111 -5.05 -33.63 50.93
CA SER A 111 -5.77 -32.36 51.08
C SER A 111 -7.21 -32.48 50.61
N VAL A 112 -8.08 -31.57 51.05
CA VAL A 112 -9.45 -31.41 50.52
C VAL A 112 -9.66 -29.96 50.14
N LEU A 113 -10.33 -29.70 49.01
CA LEU A 113 -10.66 -28.35 48.54
C LEU A 113 -12.18 -28.17 48.49
N ILE A 114 -12.63 -27.00 48.96
CA ILE A 114 -13.98 -26.48 48.72
C ILE A 114 -13.95 -25.04 48.24
N PHE A 115 -14.99 -24.64 47.49
CA PHE A 115 -15.25 -23.28 47.09
C PHE A 115 -16.42 -22.68 47.87
N ILE A 116 -16.18 -21.56 48.54
CA ILE A 116 -17.23 -20.79 49.24
C ILE A 116 -17.76 -19.72 48.29
N VAL A 117 -19.01 -19.91 47.87
CA VAL A 117 -19.69 -19.08 46.87
C VAL A 117 -20.79 -18.25 47.54
N GLY A 118 -20.92 -16.97 47.17
CA GLY A 118 -22.02 -16.13 47.66
C GLY A 118 -23.30 -16.28 46.86
N ARG A 119 -24.29 -15.43 47.15
CA ARG A 119 -25.61 -15.45 46.53
C ARG A 119 -25.50 -15.12 45.04
N PRO A 120 -25.96 -16.01 44.13
CA PRO A 120 -26.03 -15.72 42.71
C PRO A 120 -26.90 -14.48 42.44
N LYS A 121 -26.41 -13.57 41.58
CA LYS A 121 -27.15 -12.35 41.21
C LYS A 121 -28.14 -12.57 40.05
N ALA A 122 -27.96 -13.64 39.28
CA ALA A 122 -28.75 -13.97 38.11
C ALA A 122 -29.17 -15.44 38.13
N ARG A 123 -30.37 -15.74 37.63
CA ARG A 123 -30.93 -17.10 37.57
C ARG A 123 -30.04 -18.08 36.81
N ILE A 124 -29.40 -17.63 35.73
CA ILE A 124 -28.48 -18.47 34.95
C ILE A 124 -27.28 -18.93 35.78
N HIS A 125 -26.75 -18.08 36.68
CA HIS A 125 -25.64 -18.47 37.55
C HIS A 125 -26.10 -19.48 38.61
N GLU A 126 -27.35 -19.40 39.06
CA GLU A 126 -27.92 -20.37 40.01
C GLU A 126 -28.06 -21.77 39.37
N GLU A 127 -28.61 -21.83 38.14
CA GLU A 127 -28.75 -23.09 37.40
C GLU A 127 -27.38 -23.71 37.08
N LEU A 128 -26.41 -22.90 36.64
CA LEU A 128 -25.04 -23.36 36.36
C LEU A 128 -24.29 -23.78 37.63
N LEU A 129 -24.41 -23.05 38.74
CA LEU A 129 -23.81 -23.43 40.02
C LEU A 129 -24.40 -24.72 40.57
N SER A 130 -25.70 -24.93 40.39
CA SER A 130 -26.36 -26.18 40.79
C SER A 130 -25.79 -27.36 40.00
N TYR A 131 -25.59 -27.17 38.69
CA TYR A 131 -24.94 -28.17 37.84
C TYR A 131 -23.48 -28.41 38.24
N GLU A 132 -22.68 -27.36 38.42
CA GLU A 132 -21.28 -27.45 38.86
C GLU A 132 -21.15 -28.16 40.21
N SER A 133 -21.98 -27.78 41.18
CA SER A 133 -22.05 -28.40 42.50
C SER A 133 -22.37 -29.89 42.40
N SER A 134 -23.31 -30.28 41.53
CA SER A 134 -23.65 -31.69 41.31
C SER A 134 -22.52 -32.49 40.64
N LYS A 135 -21.70 -31.84 39.81
CA LYS A 135 -20.62 -32.47 39.05
C LYS A 135 -19.37 -32.71 39.89
N TYR A 136 -18.94 -31.69 40.64
CA TYR A 136 -17.67 -31.72 41.37
C TYR A 136 -17.82 -31.93 42.88
N GLY A 137 -19.01 -31.64 43.43
CA GLY A 137 -19.31 -31.81 44.86
C GLY A 137 -18.50 -30.90 45.80
N ASP A 138 -17.71 -29.96 45.27
CA ASP A 138 -16.77 -29.08 45.99
C ASP A 138 -17.29 -27.64 46.18
N ILE A 139 -18.52 -27.36 45.78
CA ILE A 139 -19.16 -26.05 45.93
C ILE A 139 -20.01 -25.99 47.20
N VAL A 140 -19.75 -25.00 48.05
CA VAL A 140 -20.64 -24.57 49.14
C VAL A 140 -21.26 -23.23 48.75
N MET A 141 -22.54 -23.25 48.36
CA MET A 141 -23.30 -22.04 48.03
C MET A 141 -23.85 -21.42 49.31
N THR A 142 -23.77 -20.09 49.41
CA THR A 142 -24.28 -19.35 50.56
C THR A 142 -25.26 -18.26 50.15
N THR A 143 -26.14 -17.84 51.06
CA THR A 143 -26.96 -16.63 50.85
C THR A 143 -26.20 -15.33 51.16
N ILE A 144 -24.88 -15.36 51.32
CA ILE A 144 -24.07 -14.18 51.60
C ILE A 144 -24.01 -13.31 50.33
N PRO A 145 -24.30 -11.99 50.38
CA PRO A 145 -24.13 -11.14 49.20
C PRO A 145 -22.69 -11.14 48.65
N ASP A 146 -22.54 -11.33 47.34
CA ASP A 146 -21.24 -11.21 46.64
C ASP A 146 -20.79 -9.75 46.51
N ALA A 147 -20.25 -9.21 47.62
CA ALA A 147 -19.59 -7.91 47.71
C ALA A 147 -18.51 -7.91 48.81
N TYR A 148 -17.47 -7.09 48.65
CA TYR A 148 -16.30 -7.02 49.54
C TYR A 148 -16.64 -6.80 51.02
N ASN A 149 -17.69 -6.03 51.32
CA ASN A 149 -18.11 -5.76 52.70
C ASN A 149 -18.60 -7.02 53.43
N TYR A 150 -18.93 -8.09 52.71
CA TYR A 150 -19.40 -9.35 53.28
C TYR A 150 -18.34 -10.46 53.25
N THR A 151 -17.10 -10.17 52.83
CA THR A 151 -16.02 -11.16 52.77
C THR A 151 -15.77 -11.84 54.12
N ALA A 152 -15.89 -11.11 55.23
CA ALA A 152 -15.75 -11.69 56.57
C ALA A 152 -16.76 -12.84 56.83
N PHE A 153 -17.98 -12.74 56.29
CA PHE A 153 -18.97 -13.82 56.40
C PHE A 153 -18.60 -15.04 55.55
N LYS A 154 -17.99 -14.84 54.37
CA LYS A 154 -17.48 -15.98 53.57
C LYS A 154 -16.33 -16.69 54.25
N VAL A 155 -15.43 -15.93 54.88
CA VAL A 155 -14.35 -16.49 55.71
C VAL A 155 -14.93 -17.32 56.84
N HIS A 156 -15.93 -16.77 57.55
CA HIS A 156 -16.64 -17.50 58.59
C HIS A 156 -17.30 -18.77 58.05
N ALA A 157 -17.94 -18.72 56.88
CA ALA A 157 -18.55 -19.89 56.27
C ALA A 157 -17.51 -20.99 56.00
N GLY A 158 -16.33 -20.64 55.48
CA GLY A 158 -15.24 -21.60 55.28
C GLY A 158 -14.79 -22.30 56.57
N TYR A 159 -14.54 -21.53 57.62
CA TYR A 159 -14.17 -22.09 58.94
C TYR A 159 -15.31 -22.84 59.61
N TYR A 160 -16.56 -22.41 59.42
CA TYR A 160 -17.72 -23.12 59.95
C TYR A 160 -17.84 -24.51 59.31
N ILE A 161 -17.68 -24.62 57.99
CA ILE A 161 -17.73 -25.92 57.30
C ILE A 161 -16.60 -26.83 57.80
N HIS A 162 -15.39 -26.33 57.96
CA HIS A 162 -14.29 -27.11 58.54
C HIS A 162 -14.64 -27.61 59.95
N ASN A 163 -15.08 -26.72 60.85
CA ASN A 163 -15.37 -27.09 62.24
C ASN A 163 -16.57 -28.03 62.38
N ALA A 164 -17.58 -27.91 61.51
CA ALA A 164 -18.79 -28.73 61.58
C ALA A 164 -18.62 -30.11 60.93
N TYR A 165 -17.88 -30.21 59.81
CA TYR A 165 -17.82 -31.42 59.00
C TYR A 165 -16.43 -32.08 58.93
N CYS A 166 -15.35 -31.34 59.21
CA CYS A 166 -13.97 -31.82 59.14
C CYS A 166 -13.11 -31.47 60.37
N PRO A 167 -13.62 -31.60 61.61
CA PRO A 167 -12.92 -31.15 62.81
C PRO A 167 -11.62 -31.92 63.08
N HIS A 168 -11.45 -33.12 62.51
CA HIS A 168 -10.26 -33.95 62.65
C HIS A 168 -9.11 -33.55 61.72
N VAL A 169 -9.35 -32.71 60.70
CA VAL A 169 -8.29 -32.22 59.80
C VAL A 169 -7.55 -31.07 60.48
N PRO A 170 -6.27 -31.21 60.87
CA PRO A 170 -5.62 -30.31 61.81
C PRO A 170 -5.16 -28.97 61.20
N TYR A 171 -4.98 -28.89 59.88
CA TYR A 171 -4.53 -27.66 59.21
C TYR A 171 -5.59 -27.13 58.25
N VAL A 172 -5.78 -25.81 58.26
CA VAL A 172 -6.69 -25.09 57.36
C VAL A 172 -5.91 -24.07 56.54
N LEU A 173 -6.04 -24.14 55.22
CA LEU A 173 -5.56 -23.13 54.28
C LEU A 173 -6.75 -22.34 53.73
N ARG A 174 -6.77 -21.05 54.01
CA ARG A 174 -7.64 -20.10 53.34
C ARG A 174 -6.96 -19.59 52.08
N ALA A 175 -7.69 -19.58 50.97
CA ALA A 175 -7.25 -19.02 49.70
C ALA A 175 -8.32 -18.09 49.10
N ASP A 176 -7.88 -17.12 48.32
CA ASP A 176 -8.74 -16.38 47.39
C ASP A 176 -8.69 -17.08 46.02
N ASP A 177 -9.60 -16.77 45.11
CA ASP A 177 -9.70 -17.46 43.81
C ASP A 177 -8.67 -17.02 42.77
N ASP A 178 -7.86 -16.02 43.10
CA ASP A 178 -6.83 -15.41 42.28
C ASP A 178 -5.40 -15.71 42.76
N ILE A 179 -5.22 -16.70 43.64
CA ILE A 179 -3.91 -17.14 44.10
C ILE A 179 -3.53 -18.52 43.55
N VAL A 180 -2.22 -18.78 43.52
CA VAL A 180 -1.66 -20.12 43.29
C VAL A 180 -1.12 -20.65 44.61
N ALA A 181 -1.61 -21.81 45.04
CA ALA A 181 -1.11 -22.53 46.21
C ALA A 181 -0.29 -23.76 45.80
N PHE A 182 0.46 -24.33 46.74
CA PHE A 182 1.20 -25.57 46.50
C PHE A 182 0.87 -26.59 47.60
N PRO A 183 -0.28 -27.29 47.53
CA PRO A 183 -0.75 -28.18 48.60
C PRO A 183 0.27 -29.23 49.02
N GLU A 184 0.98 -29.86 48.07
CA GLU A 184 2.04 -30.84 48.35
C GLU A 184 3.16 -30.28 49.24
N ARG A 185 3.50 -28.99 49.06
CA ARG A 185 4.52 -28.32 49.86
C ARG A 185 4.04 -28.07 51.28
N PHE A 186 2.78 -27.69 51.46
CA PHE A 186 2.17 -27.58 52.80
C PHE A 186 2.16 -28.94 53.50
N ILE A 187 1.78 -30.01 52.79
CA ILE A 187 1.82 -31.38 53.32
C ILE A 187 3.25 -31.79 53.70
N HIS A 188 4.25 -31.44 52.90
CA HIS A 188 5.66 -31.67 53.25
C HIS A 188 6.05 -30.97 54.55
N PHE A 189 5.66 -29.70 54.75
CA PHE A 189 5.94 -28.98 55.99
C PHE A 189 5.20 -29.55 57.20
N ILE A 190 3.97 -30.00 57.01
CA ILE A 190 3.21 -30.72 58.05
C ILE A 190 3.94 -32.01 58.45
N ASN A 191 4.34 -32.82 57.48
CA ASN A 191 5.00 -34.10 57.73
C ASN A 191 6.40 -33.99 58.33
N THR A 192 7.11 -32.90 58.05
CA THR A 192 8.46 -32.62 58.60
C THR A 192 8.41 -31.97 59.99
N GLY A 193 7.21 -31.69 60.52
CA GLY A 193 7.04 -31.06 61.84
C GLY A 193 7.44 -29.58 61.87
N PHE A 194 7.50 -28.91 60.71
CA PHE A 194 7.92 -27.50 60.60
C PHE A 194 7.09 -26.56 61.47
N TYR A 195 5.79 -26.83 61.59
CA TYR A 195 4.85 -26.01 62.37
C TYR A 195 4.89 -26.30 63.88
N GLY A 196 5.65 -27.30 64.35
CA GLY A 196 5.75 -27.68 65.76
C GLY A 196 4.44 -28.20 66.37
N ASN A 197 4.34 -28.19 67.70
CA ASN A 197 3.19 -28.67 68.49
C ASN A 197 2.28 -27.54 68.99
N GLU A 198 2.27 -26.38 68.33
CA GLU A 198 1.41 -25.28 68.74
C GLU A 198 -0.04 -25.53 68.32
N GLU A 199 -0.93 -25.82 69.28
CA GLU A 199 -2.33 -26.19 69.01
C GLU A 199 -3.18 -25.07 68.36
N LYS A 200 -2.71 -23.81 68.34
CA LYS A 200 -3.48 -22.64 67.88
C LYS A 200 -2.61 -21.57 67.21
N ALA A 201 -1.79 -21.99 66.26
CA ALA A 201 -0.95 -21.09 65.48
C ALA A 201 -1.60 -20.69 64.15
N ILE A 202 -1.31 -19.46 63.70
CA ILE A 202 -1.70 -18.98 62.38
C ILE A 202 -0.44 -18.46 61.68
N TYR A 203 -0.16 -18.96 60.48
CA TYR A 203 1.05 -18.65 59.71
C TYR A 203 0.74 -17.80 58.49
N GLY A 204 1.52 -16.75 58.27
CA GLY A 204 1.35 -15.85 57.13
C GLY A 204 2.20 -14.59 57.25
N ILE A 205 1.95 -13.63 56.36
CA ILE A 205 2.64 -12.33 56.38
C ILE A 205 1.98 -11.45 57.45
N LEU A 206 2.72 -11.15 58.51
CA LEU A 206 2.24 -10.28 59.59
C LEU A 206 2.28 -8.82 59.17
N VAL A 207 1.12 -8.17 59.21
CA VAL A 207 1.00 -6.71 59.05
C VAL A 207 0.76 -6.10 60.43
N LYS A 208 1.73 -5.29 60.87
CA LYS A 208 1.66 -4.54 62.12
C LYS A 208 1.43 -3.06 61.82
N SER A 209 0.69 -2.39 62.69
CA SER A 209 0.52 -0.93 62.67
C SER A 209 -0.14 -0.35 61.41
N ALA A 210 -0.85 -1.16 60.62
CA ALA A 210 -1.65 -0.65 59.51
C ALA A 210 -2.86 0.13 60.02
N GLY A 211 -3.17 1.26 59.39
CA GLY A 211 -4.33 2.08 59.72
C GLY A 211 -5.46 1.94 58.69
N PRO A 212 -6.73 2.20 59.09
CA PRO A 212 -7.83 2.31 58.16
C PRO A 212 -7.64 3.48 57.20
N VAL A 213 -7.87 3.23 55.91
CA VAL A 213 -7.84 4.30 54.90
C VAL A 213 -9.08 5.17 55.07
N ARG A 214 -8.88 6.47 55.25
CA ARG A 214 -9.97 7.44 55.51
C ARG A 214 -10.38 8.24 54.29
N ASP A 215 -9.75 8.00 53.15
CA ASP A 215 -10.11 8.60 51.87
C ASP A 215 -11.33 7.87 51.27
N PRO A 216 -12.48 8.54 51.07
CA PRO A 216 -13.68 7.94 50.48
C PRO A 216 -13.51 7.41 49.07
N SER A 217 -12.49 7.87 48.33
CA SER A 217 -12.21 7.43 46.96
C SER A 217 -11.42 6.13 46.88
N HIS A 218 -10.86 5.67 48.00
CA HIS A 218 -9.99 4.50 48.05
C HIS A 218 -10.78 3.19 48.21
N LYS A 219 -10.37 2.11 47.51
CA LYS A 219 -11.02 0.78 47.56
C LYS A 219 -11.22 0.25 48.99
N TRP A 220 -10.27 0.53 49.88
CA TRP A 220 -10.25 0.09 51.28
C TRP A 220 -10.72 1.17 52.28
N TYR A 221 -11.53 2.13 51.82
CA TYR A 221 -12.09 3.19 52.67
C TYR A 221 -12.88 2.61 53.84
N ILE A 222 -12.54 3.06 55.06
CA ILE A 222 -13.34 2.80 56.26
C ILE A 222 -13.65 4.13 56.94
N PRO A 223 -14.94 4.50 57.10
CA PRO A 223 -15.30 5.73 57.77
C PRO A 223 -15.09 5.64 59.29
N VAL A 224 -14.84 6.78 59.93
CA VAL A 224 -14.50 6.86 61.37
C VAL A 224 -15.63 6.33 62.25
N ASN A 225 -16.89 6.56 61.86
CA ASN A 225 -18.06 6.04 62.57
C ASN A 225 -18.19 4.51 62.49
N TYR A 226 -17.57 3.85 61.51
CA TYR A 226 -17.56 2.39 61.37
C TYR A 226 -16.41 1.76 62.16
N TYR A 227 -15.23 2.38 62.16
CA TYR A 227 -14.09 1.93 62.94
C TYR A 227 -13.33 3.15 63.46
N ASN A 228 -13.42 3.42 64.76
CA ASN A 228 -12.89 4.65 65.37
C ASN A 228 -11.37 4.61 65.58
N SER A 229 -10.79 3.42 65.80
CA SER A 229 -9.34 3.31 66.04
C SER A 229 -8.52 3.75 64.83
N SER A 230 -7.38 4.39 65.08
CA SER A 230 -6.42 4.83 64.07
C SER A 230 -5.51 3.71 63.57
N SER A 231 -5.57 2.52 64.19
CA SER A 231 -4.80 1.34 63.81
C SER A 231 -5.66 0.08 63.86
N TYR A 232 -5.40 -0.84 62.93
CA TYR A 232 -5.90 -2.21 62.98
C TYR A 232 -5.09 -3.03 63.98
N PRO A 233 -5.69 -4.06 64.61
CA PRO A 233 -4.93 -5.10 65.30
C PRO A 233 -3.91 -5.73 64.34
N THR A 234 -2.87 -6.37 64.91
CA THR A 234 -1.96 -7.16 64.10
C THR A 234 -2.77 -8.20 63.33
N MET A 235 -2.68 -8.16 62.01
CA MET A 235 -3.44 -9.02 61.12
C MET A 235 -2.48 -9.72 60.17
N MET A 236 -2.89 -10.87 59.66
CA MET A 236 -2.17 -11.48 58.55
C MET A 236 -2.69 -10.90 57.25
N ALA A 237 -1.78 -10.45 56.39
CA ALA A 237 -2.11 -10.18 55.00
C ALA A 237 -2.40 -11.53 54.32
N VAL A 238 -3.60 -11.66 53.77
CA VAL A 238 -3.74 -12.39 52.51
C VAL A 238 -3.04 -11.52 51.46
N LEU A 239 -2.18 -12.13 50.65
CA LEU A 239 -1.41 -11.42 49.61
C LEU A 239 -2.31 -10.38 48.93
N PRO A 240 -1.89 -9.10 48.86
CA PRO A 240 -2.66 -8.12 48.14
C PRO A 240 -2.77 -8.55 46.67
N HIS A 241 -4.02 -8.71 46.25
CA HIS A 241 -4.49 -8.62 44.87
C HIS A 241 -3.70 -7.57 44.08
N CYS A 242 -3.38 -7.93 42.83
CA CYS A 242 -2.80 -7.09 41.77
C CYS A 242 -2.09 -5.84 42.31
N ASN A 243 -0.84 -5.99 42.71
CA ASN A 243 0.06 -4.84 42.71
C ASN A 243 1.44 -5.25 42.20
N GLU A 244 1.88 -4.50 41.20
CA GLU A 244 3.19 -4.53 40.57
C GLU A 244 4.30 -4.83 41.58
N THR A 245 4.91 -6.02 41.52
CA THR A 245 6.31 -6.20 41.91
C THR A 245 6.93 -7.33 41.09
N GLN A 246 7.62 -6.91 40.04
CA GLN A 246 8.75 -7.60 39.41
C GLN A 246 8.56 -9.10 39.11
N ILE A 247 7.98 -9.39 37.94
CA ILE A 247 8.47 -10.55 37.19
C ILE A 247 9.91 -10.24 36.82
N SER A 248 10.86 -11.03 37.31
CA SER A 248 12.24 -11.12 36.84
C SER A 248 12.30 -12.01 35.58
N VAL A 249 13.14 -11.67 34.62
CA VAL A 249 13.37 -12.32 33.31
C VAL A 249 14.87 -12.39 33.12
N ASN A 250 15.34 -13.64 33.11
CA ASN A 250 16.44 -14.10 32.29
C ASN A 250 15.88 -14.48 30.91
N TRP A 251 16.64 -14.16 29.87
CA TRP A 251 16.24 -14.20 28.45
C TRP A 251 16.11 -15.59 27.81
N ILE A 252 15.74 -16.63 28.55
CA ILE A 252 15.69 -18.00 28.01
C ILE A 252 14.26 -18.55 27.89
N ASP A 253 13.30 -18.09 28.69
CA ASP A 253 11.93 -18.61 28.69
C ASP A 253 10.92 -17.47 28.46
N GLY A 254 10.14 -17.55 27.38
CA GLY A 254 9.39 -16.43 26.79
C GLY A 254 8.18 -15.92 27.58
N GLU A 255 8.41 -15.10 28.61
CA GLU A 255 7.37 -14.28 29.26
C GLU A 255 7.58 -12.77 29.07
N ILE A 256 6.48 -12.04 28.82
CA ILE A 256 6.44 -10.61 28.49
C ILE A 256 6.42 -9.78 29.79
N ARG A 257 7.37 -8.83 29.96
CA ARG A 257 7.36 -7.85 31.07
C ARG A 257 6.89 -6.47 30.62
N TYR A 258 6.10 -5.81 31.47
CA TYR A 258 5.71 -4.40 31.36
C TYR A 258 6.48 -3.54 32.38
N TYR A 259 6.78 -2.29 32.03
CA TYR A 259 7.42 -1.33 32.93
C TYR A 259 6.41 -0.72 33.92
N PRO A 260 6.80 -0.44 35.17
CA PRO A 260 5.91 0.24 36.11
C PRO A 260 5.52 1.62 35.57
N ASN A 261 4.23 1.97 35.68
CA ASN A 261 3.64 3.21 35.14
C ASN A 261 3.69 3.37 33.61
N GLN A 262 3.86 2.29 32.84
CA GLN A 262 3.93 2.36 31.37
C GLN A 262 2.65 2.95 30.74
N HIS A 263 1.49 2.74 31.38
CA HIS A 263 0.21 3.33 30.98
C HIS A 263 0.22 4.87 30.99
N LEU A 264 0.99 5.52 31.89
CA LEU A 264 1.13 6.99 31.92
C LEU A 264 1.85 7.57 30.71
N TYR A 265 2.58 6.75 29.95
CA TYR A 265 3.24 7.16 28.70
C TYR A 265 2.44 6.72 27.47
N ILE A 266 1.90 5.50 27.47
CA ILE A 266 1.12 4.94 26.35
C ILE A 266 -0.18 5.71 26.15
N GLY A 267 -0.93 6.00 27.21
CA GLY A 267 -2.23 6.68 27.13
C GLY A 267 -2.14 8.05 26.46
N PRO A 268 -1.29 8.98 26.96
CA PRO A 268 -1.06 10.26 26.32
C PRO A 268 -0.49 10.15 24.90
N PHE A 269 0.36 9.15 24.62
CA PHE A 269 0.86 8.89 23.28
C PHE A 269 -0.28 8.56 22.30
N TYR A 270 -1.20 7.66 22.65
CA TYR A 270 -2.37 7.34 21.83
C TYR A 270 -3.30 8.53 21.62
N LEU A 271 -3.56 9.33 22.67
CA LEU A 271 -4.39 10.53 22.56
C LEU A 271 -3.73 11.61 21.69
N CYS A 272 -2.42 11.82 21.82
CA CYS A 272 -1.66 12.73 20.97
C CYS A 272 -1.68 12.26 19.51
N PHE A 273 -1.45 10.97 19.28
CA PHE A 273 -1.48 10.40 17.94
C PHE A 273 -2.87 10.45 17.31
N PHE A 274 -3.93 10.27 18.09
CA PHE A 274 -5.31 10.48 17.63
C PHE A 274 -5.52 11.92 17.14
N CYS A 275 -5.12 12.93 17.92
CA CYS A 275 -5.22 14.33 17.54
C CYS A 275 -4.49 14.64 16.22
N VAL A 276 -3.34 14.01 15.99
CA VAL A 276 -2.56 14.17 14.75
C VAL A 276 -3.21 13.41 13.59
N ALA A 277 -3.67 12.17 13.80
CA ALA A 277 -4.19 11.29 12.76
C ALA A 277 -5.61 11.66 12.30
N ILE A 278 -6.45 12.19 13.19
CA ILE A 278 -7.84 12.52 12.87
C ILE A 278 -7.95 13.71 11.91
N VAL A 279 -7.00 14.65 11.96
CA VAL A 279 -6.98 15.85 11.11
C VAL A 279 -6.86 15.51 9.61
N PRO A 280 -5.81 14.80 9.14
CA PRO A 280 -5.71 14.41 7.73
C PRO A 280 -6.84 13.46 7.33
N GLN A 281 -7.31 12.61 8.24
CA GLN A 281 -8.45 11.73 7.96
C GLN A 281 -9.75 12.52 7.70
N PHE A 282 -9.98 13.59 8.45
CA PHE A 282 -11.13 14.47 8.23
C PHE A 282 -11.04 15.21 6.89
N PHE A 283 -9.84 15.67 6.49
CA PHE A 283 -9.64 16.27 5.16
C PHE A 283 -9.91 15.28 4.03
N LEU A 284 -9.46 14.03 4.18
CA LEU A 284 -9.71 12.97 3.20
C LEU A 284 -11.21 12.66 3.11
N PHE A 285 -11.87 12.52 4.25
CA PHE A 285 -13.33 12.31 4.33
C PHE A 285 -14.09 13.44 3.64
N TYR A 286 -13.76 14.71 3.96
CA TYR A 286 -14.39 15.88 3.34
C TYR A 286 -14.19 15.89 1.81
N THR A 287 -12.96 15.60 1.35
CA THR A 287 -12.64 15.55 -0.08
C THR A 287 -13.44 14.45 -0.79
N CYS A 288 -13.56 13.27 -0.18
CA CYS A 288 -14.34 12.17 -0.72
C CYS A 288 -15.83 12.51 -0.75
N LEU A 289 -16.34 13.18 0.29
CA LEU A 289 -17.73 13.60 0.40
C LEU A 289 -18.08 14.61 -0.71
N GLU A 290 -17.27 15.66 -0.87
CA GLU A 290 -17.45 16.67 -1.91
C GLU A 290 -17.45 16.02 -3.31
N LYS A 291 -16.42 15.22 -3.61
CA LYS A 291 -16.30 14.57 -4.92
C LYS A 291 -17.40 13.53 -5.18
N SER A 292 -17.88 12.85 -4.14
CA SER A 292 -18.99 11.90 -4.27
C SER A 292 -20.32 12.56 -4.66
N SER A 293 -20.52 13.81 -4.25
CA SER A 293 -21.75 14.60 -4.48
C SER A 293 -21.81 15.16 -5.92
N PHE A 294 -20.68 15.56 -6.49
CA PHE A 294 -20.60 16.20 -7.82
C PHE A 294 -20.60 15.23 -9.02
N GLY A 295 -21.02 13.98 -8.84
CA GLY A 295 -21.14 13.00 -9.93
C GLY A 295 -19.82 12.53 -10.55
N GLN A 296 -18.67 12.95 -10.02
CA GLN A 296 -17.35 12.51 -10.47
C GLN A 296 -16.79 11.39 -9.59
N SER A 297 -16.56 10.25 -10.23
CA SER A 297 -15.85 9.07 -9.75
C SER A 297 -16.62 8.14 -8.80
N ARG A 298 -16.89 6.95 -9.34
CA ARG A 298 -17.43 5.74 -8.68
C ARG A 298 -16.55 5.32 -7.49
N CYS A 299 -15.25 5.66 -7.54
CA CYS A 299 -14.27 5.37 -6.50
C CYS A 299 -14.52 6.18 -5.23
N TYR A 300 -14.85 7.47 -5.36
CA TYR A 300 -14.98 8.35 -4.19
C TYR A 300 -16.12 7.93 -3.27
N LYS A 301 -17.18 7.29 -3.79
CA LYS A 301 -18.26 6.71 -2.97
C LYS A 301 -17.79 5.54 -2.11
N LEU A 302 -16.96 4.64 -2.65
CA LEU A 302 -16.36 3.56 -1.87
C LEU A 302 -15.29 4.08 -0.91
N MET A 303 -14.46 5.03 -1.35
CA MET A 303 -13.48 5.69 -0.48
C MET A 303 -14.16 6.42 0.68
N LEU A 304 -15.34 7.02 0.46
CA LEU A 304 -16.13 7.64 1.52
C LEU A 304 -16.54 6.61 2.59
N ILE A 305 -17.00 5.43 2.18
CA ILE A 305 -17.33 4.33 3.10
C ILE A 305 -16.09 3.91 3.90
N VAL A 306 -14.96 3.71 3.23
CA VAL A 306 -13.69 3.38 3.91
C VAL A 306 -13.27 4.48 4.87
N CYS A 307 -13.40 5.75 4.50
CA CYS A 307 -13.06 6.88 5.37
C CYS A 307 -13.90 6.91 6.65
N VAL A 308 -15.18 6.54 6.58
CA VAL A 308 -16.03 6.40 7.77
C VAL A 308 -15.53 5.27 8.67
N CYS A 309 -15.21 4.10 8.10
CA CYS A 309 -14.64 2.98 8.84
C CYS A 309 -13.29 3.33 9.49
N ASP A 310 -12.43 4.07 8.80
CA ASP A 310 -11.15 4.56 9.34
C ASP A 310 -11.36 5.49 10.53
N ILE A 311 -12.32 6.43 10.46
CA ILE A 311 -12.62 7.34 11.58
C ILE A 311 -13.09 6.53 12.79
N VAL A 312 -14.00 5.57 12.60
CA VAL A 312 -14.47 4.71 13.70
C VAL A 312 -13.33 3.89 14.30
N ASN A 313 -12.47 3.31 13.46
CA ASN A 313 -11.31 2.55 13.94
C ASN A 313 -10.28 3.44 14.64
N LEU A 314 -10.02 4.67 14.18
CA LEU A 314 -9.16 5.63 14.88
C LEU A 314 -9.73 5.98 16.26
N CYS A 315 -11.06 6.17 16.35
CA CYS A 315 -11.72 6.39 17.64
C CYS A 315 -11.55 5.19 18.57
N ASN A 316 -11.75 3.96 18.07
CA ASN A 316 -11.63 2.75 18.91
C ASN A 316 -10.17 2.44 19.30
N CYS A 317 -9.25 2.49 18.34
CA CYS A 317 -7.86 2.04 18.51
C CYS A 317 -6.94 3.10 19.12
N LEU A 318 -7.28 4.39 19.06
CA LEU A 318 -6.46 5.47 19.62
C LEU A 318 -7.18 6.27 20.70
N LEU A 319 -8.38 6.79 20.42
CA LEU A 319 -9.09 7.61 21.40
C LEU A 319 -9.57 6.78 22.61
N ALA A 320 -10.31 5.70 22.36
CA ALA A 320 -10.82 4.82 23.41
C ALA A 320 -9.68 4.05 24.08
N ALA A 321 -8.78 3.44 23.31
CA ALA A 321 -7.59 2.78 23.84
C ALA A 321 -6.72 3.72 24.71
N GLY A 322 -6.44 4.94 24.23
CA GLY A 322 -5.68 5.94 24.98
C GLY A 322 -6.38 6.39 26.27
N THR A 323 -7.71 6.53 26.22
CA THR A 323 -8.53 6.84 27.40
C THR A 323 -8.54 5.67 28.39
N PHE A 324 -8.69 4.44 27.91
CA PHE A 324 -8.71 3.25 28.74
C PHE A 324 -7.36 3.05 29.43
N THR A 325 -6.26 3.22 28.71
CA THR A 325 -4.91 3.18 29.29
C THR A 325 -4.69 4.30 30.30
N LEU A 326 -5.06 5.54 30.00
CA LEU A 326 -4.82 6.68 30.90
C LEU A 326 -5.58 6.60 32.23
N PHE A 327 -6.79 6.05 32.20
CA PHE A 327 -7.65 5.90 33.38
C PHE A 327 -7.68 4.46 33.91
N GLU A 328 -6.75 3.62 33.46
CA GLU A 328 -6.63 2.20 33.82
C GLU A 328 -7.94 1.41 33.64
N ILE A 329 -8.81 1.80 32.71
CA ILE A 329 -10.11 1.16 32.49
C ILE A 329 -9.90 -0.21 31.81
N GLN A 330 -10.13 -1.27 32.58
CA GLN A 330 -10.03 -2.66 32.12
C GLN A 330 -11.19 -3.51 32.64
N HIS A 331 -11.39 -4.68 32.04
CA HIS A 331 -12.51 -5.56 32.41
C HIS A 331 -12.49 -5.98 33.89
N CYS A 332 -11.30 -6.07 34.50
CA CYS A 332 -11.11 -6.40 35.92
C CYS A 332 -11.62 -5.31 36.88
N ASN A 333 -11.46 -4.02 36.56
CA ASN A 333 -11.83 -2.92 37.46
C ASN A 333 -13.14 -2.23 37.06
N SER A 334 -13.50 -2.28 35.79
CA SER A 334 -14.64 -1.56 35.22
C SER A 334 -15.80 -2.51 34.86
N GLY A 335 -15.58 -3.82 34.89
CA GLY A 335 -16.58 -4.85 34.69
C GLY A 335 -16.74 -5.32 33.24
N ILE A 336 -17.71 -6.20 33.02
CA ILE A 336 -17.89 -6.96 31.77
C ILE A 336 -18.23 -6.11 30.54
N TRP A 337 -18.62 -4.84 30.71
CA TRP A 337 -18.95 -3.98 29.56
C TRP A 337 -17.75 -3.72 28.64
N ILE A 338 -16.52 -3.78 29.17
CA ILE A 338 -15.29 -3.72 28.37
C ILE A 338 -15.24 -4.87 27.36
N VAL A 339 -15.78 -6.04 27.73
CA VAL A 339 -15.85 -7.20 26.85
C VAL A 339 -16.85 -6.98 25.71
N TYR A 340 -18.02 -6.42 26.00
CA TYR A 340 -18.98 -6.02 24.97
C TYR A 340 -18.44 -4.91 24.08
N TYR A 341 -17.69 -3.97 24.63
CA TYR A 341 -17.00 -2.94 23.85
C TYR A 341 -15.94 -3.54 22.93
N GLY A 342 -15.17 -4.56 23.38
CA GLY A 342 -14.27 -5.32 22.52
C GLY A 342 -14.98 -6.00 21.34
N GLN A 343 -16.19 -6.54 21.53
CA GLN A 343 -17.00 -7.09 20.44
C GLN A 343 -17.45 -6.01 19.44
N PHE A 344 -17.78 -4.82 19.94
CA PHE A 344 -18.06 -3.66 19.09
C PHE A 344 -16.83 -3.25 18.27
N VAL A 345 -15.63 -3.21 18.86
CA VAL A 345 -14.37 -2.92 18.15
C VAL A 345 -14.15 -3.95 17.03
N MET A 346 -14.34 -5.23 17.31
CA MET A 346 -14.16 -6.30 16.32
C MET A 346 -15.16 -6.23 15.15
N LEU A 347 -16.41 -5.85 15.41
CA LEU A 347 -17.41 -5.65 14.36
C LEU A 347 -16.93 -4.62 13.33
N PHE A 348 -16.45 -3.46 13.79
CA PHE A 348 -15.97 -2.40 12.90
C PHE A 348 -14.61 -2.73 12.26
N TRP A 349 -13.79 -3.53 12.92
CA TRP A 349 -12.58 -4.08 12.33
C TRP A 349 -12.88 -4.98 11.12
N TYR A 350 -13.85 -5.90 11.25
CA TYR A 350 -14.27 -6.75 10.13
C TYR A 350 -14.91 -5.95 9.00
N ALA A 351 -15.78 -5.00 9.32
CA ALA A 351 -16.39 -4.10 8.33
C ALA A 351 -15.34 -3.33 7.54
N TYR A 352 -14.33 -2.80 8.22
CA TYR A 352 -13.19 -2.13 7.60
C TYR A 352 -12.39 -3.04 6.67
N CYS A 353 -12.13 -4.28 7.08
CA CYS A 353 -11.36 -5.24 6.29
C CYS A 353 -12.01 -5.52 4.94
N ILE A 354 -13.31 -5.83 4.93
CA ILE A 354 -14.04 -6.12 3.70
C ILE A 354 -14.26 -4.87 2.84
N ALA A 355 -14.46 -3.69 3.44
CA ALA A 355 -14.58 -2.42 2.71
C ALA A 355 -13.31 -2.10 1.89
N ASN A 356 -12.12 -2.32 2.46
CA ASN A 356 -10.86 -2.16 1.74
C ASN A 356 -10.68 -3.17 0.60
N LEU A 357 -11.09 -4.42 0.82
CA LEU A 357 -11.03 -5.45 -0.23
C LEU A 357 -11.97 -5.10 -1.39
N ILE A 358 -13.19 -4.63 -1.11
CA ILE A 358 -14.14 -4.16 -2.13
C ILE A 358 -13.54 -2.99 -2.92
N LEU A 359 -12.87 -2.06 -2.26
CA LEU A 359 -12.17 -0.95 -2.93
C LEU A 359 -11.05 -1.48 -3.86
N ALA A 360 -10.23 -2.42 -3.40
CA ALA A 360 -9.16 -3.03 -4.19
C ALA A 360 -9.71 -3.80 -5.42
N ILE A 361 -10.78 -4.57 -5.24
CA ILE A 361 -11.49 -5.27 -6.34
C ILE A 361 -12.02 -4.26 -7.36
N ASN A 362 -12.62 -3.15 -6.91
CA ASN A 362 -13.10 -2.10 -7.80
C ASN A 362 -11.96 -1.49 -8.62
N ARG A 363 -10.78 -1.23 -8.03
CA ARG A 363 -9.60 -0.74 -8.76
C ARG A 363 -9.09 -1.75 -9.78
N LEU A 364 -9.03 -3.03 -9.42
CA LEU A 364 -8.59 -4.10 -10.33
C LEU A 364 -9.56 -4.29 -11.52
N LEU A 365 -10.87 -4.28 -11.25
CA LEU A 365 -11.91 -4.48 -12.25
C LEU A 365 -11.94 -3.37 -13.31
N GLU A 366 -11.48 -2.16 -13.00
CA GLU A 366 -11.31 -1.10 -14.01
C GLU A 366 -10.34 -1.50 -15.13
N PHE A 367 -9.36 -2.37 -14.84
CA PHE A 367 -8.39 -2.88 -15.84
C PHE A 367 -8.78 -4.24 -16.44
N LEU A 368 -9.33 -5.15 -15.64
CA LEU A 368 -9.70 -6.49 -16.11
C LEU A 368 -11.01 -6.51 -16.91
N SER A 369 -12.04 -5.79 -16.45
CA SER A 369 -13.36 -5.79 -17.08
C SER A 369 -14.12 -4.49 -16.75
N PRO A 370 -13.96 -3.44 -17.58
CA PRO A 370 -14.71 -2.21 -17.43
C PRO A 370 -16.23 -2.41 -17.42
N ARG A 371 -16.71 -3.46 -18.11
CA ARG A 371 -18.13 -3.86 -18.12
C ARG A 371 -18.59 -4.30 -16.73
N LEU A 372 -17.85 -5.20 -16.08
CA LEU A 372 -18.22 -5.70 -14.75
C LEU A 372 -18.09 -4.60 -13.69
N SER A 373 -17.05 -3.76 -13.75
CA SER A 373 -16.92 -2.58 -12.89
C SER A 373 -18.13 -1.65 -13.01
N THR A 374 -18.64 -1.45 -14.23
CA THR A 374 -19.82 -0.62 -14.48
C THR A 374 -21.10 -1.28 -13.94
N ILE A 375 -21.24 -2.59 -14.04
CA ILE A 375 -22.41 -3.30 -13.48
C ILE A 375 -22.44 -3.17 -11.95
N LEU A 376 -21.30 -3.37 -11.28
CA LEU A 376 -21.25 -3.43 -9.82
C LEU A 376 -21.19 -2.06 -9.13
N PHE A 377 -20.60 -1.04 -9.77
CA PHE A 377 -20.25 0.22 -9.11
C PHE A 377 -20.76 1.51 -9.81
N LYS A 378 -21.63 1.40 -10.83
CA LYS A 378 -22.21 2.58 -11.49
C LYS A 378 -23.30 3.26 -10.64
N GLY A 379 -23.37 4.58 -10.70
CA GLY A 379 -24.42 5.36 -10.05
C GLY A 379 -24.30 5.30 -8.53
N ASP A 380 -25.40 4.96 -7.85
CA ASP A 380 -25.47 4.83 -6.39
C ASP A 380 -25.25 3.40 -5.89
N ARG A 381 -24.97 2.45 -6.80
CA ARG A 381 -24.69 1.06 -6.47
C ARG A 381 -23.56 0.84 -5.47
N PRO A 382 -22.49 1.67 -5.41
CA PRO A 382 -21.49 1.60 -4.35
C PRO A 382 -22.07 1.61 -2.92
N PHE A 383 -23.19 2.29 -2.67
CA PHE A 383 -23.80 2.32 -1.34
C PHE A 383 -24.52 1.02 -0.97
N PHE A 384 -24.96 0.20 -1.94
CA PHE A 384 -25.50 -1.14 -1.65
C PHE A 384 -24.46 -2.06 -1.02
N TRP A 385 -23.17 -1.81 -1.28
CA TRP A 385 -22.08 -2.56 -0.66
C TRP A 385 -21.96 -2.32 0.85
N ILE A 386 -22.56 -1.25 1.41
CA ILE A 386 -22.66 -1.07 2.88
C ILE A 386 -23.41 -2.25 3.51
N ALA A 387 -24.48 -2.74 2.86
CA ALA A 387 -25.22 -3.89 3.36
C ALA A 387 -24.34 -5.15 3.35
N VAL A 388 -23.57 -5.37 2.27
CA VAL A 388 -22.64 -6.50 2.16
C VAL A 388 -21.55 -6.42 3.26
N ILE A 389 -21.00 -5.23 3.48
CA ILE A 389 -20.01 -4.96 4.53
C ILE A 389 -20.59 -5.30 5.91
N GLY A 390 -21.80 -4.83 6.21
CA GLY A 390 -22.49 -5.07 7.47
C GLY A 390 -22.82 -6.55 7.69
N ILE A 391 -23.37 -7.22 6.68
CA ILE A 391 -23.69 -8.66 6.73
C ILE A 391 -22.43 -9.48 6.99
N TYR A 392 -21.33 -9.18 6.27
CA TYR A 392 -20.06 -9.87 6.47
C TYR A 392 -19.53 -9.72 7.91
N ALA A 393 -19.51 -8.49 8.42
CA ALA A 393 -19.01 -8.21 9.77
C ALA A 393 -19.88 -8.86 10.85
N LEU A 394 -21.21 -8.75 10.73
CA LEU A 394 -22.16 -9.37 11.65
C LEU A 394 -22.08 -10.89 11.61
N ALA A 395 -21.91 -11.50 10.44
CA ALA A 395 -21.77 -12.95 10.30
C ALA A 395 -20.52 -13.45 11.03
N LEU A 396 -19.37 -12.79 10.86
CA LEU A 396 -18.14 -13.19 11.54
C LEU A 396 -18.24 -13.03 13.07
N CYS A 397 -18.90 -11.97 13.55
CA CYS A 397 -19.15 -11.81 14.99
C CYS A 397 -20.13 -12.86 15.52
N ALA A 398 -21.22 -13.15 14.80
CA ALA A 398 -22.25 -14.09 15.24
C ALA A 398 -21.79 -15.55 15.22
N LEU A 399 -20.89 -15.91 14.29
CA LEU A 399 -20.33 -17.25 14.20
C LEU A 399 -19.19 -17.46 15.20
N SER A 400 -18.67 -16.42 15.85
CA SER A 400 -17.54 -16.52 16.77
C SER A 400 -17.96 -17.28 18.04
N PRO A 401 -17.34 -18.43 18.36
CA PRO A 401 -17.64 -19.16 19.58
C PRO A 401 -17.12 -18.40 20.80
N HIS A 402 -17.96 -18.25 21.82
CA HIS A 402 -17.64 -17.68 23.15
C HIS A 402 -16.58 -16.55 23.16
N PRO A 403 -16.84 -15.38 22.52
CA PRO A 403 -15.85 -14.32 22.37
C PRO A 403 -15.54 -13.61 23.71
N PHE A 404 -14.26 -13.58 24.09
CA PHE A 404 -13.75 -12.84 25.25
C PHE A 404 -12.66 -11.86 24.82
N TYR A 405 -13.11 -10.63 24.58
CA TYR A 405 -12.30 -9.56 24.02
C TYR A 405 -12.04 -8.51 25.08
N PHE A 406 -10.83 -8.39 25.57
CA PHE A 406 -10.52 -7.46 26.65
C PHE A 406 -9.36 -6.54 26.28
N TYR A 407 -9.28 -5.43 27.00
CA TYR A 407 -8.21 -4.45 26.85
C TYR A 407 -7.25 -4.55 28.03
N ASP A 408 -5.96 -4.62 27.72
CA ASP A 408 -4.86 -4.57 28.67
C ASP A 408 -4.28 -3.16 28.66
N THR A 409 -4.41 -2.48 29.80
CA THR A 409 -4.01 -1.08 29.97
C THR A 409 -2.50 -0.91 30.08
N ASP A 410 -1.79 -1.91 30.59
CA ASP A 410 -0.33 -1.86 30.78
C ASP A 410 0.41 -2.16 29.47
N ALA A 411 -0.13 -3.07 28.67
CA ALA A 411 0.32 -3.31 27.30
C ALA A 411 -0.13 -2.22 26.32
N GLY A 412 -1.28 -1.60 26.58
CA GLY A 412 -1.97 -0.73 25.62
C GLY A 412 -2.57 -1.49 24.43
N VAL A 413 -2.99 -2.74 24.63
CA VAL A 413 -3.35 -3.66 23.54
C VAL A 413 -4.72 -4.30 23.80
N TRP A 414 -5.47 -4.48 22.71
CA TRP A 414 -6.66 -5.32 22.70
C TRP A 414 -6.30 -6.79 22.47
N TYR A 415 -6.79 -7.65 23.36
CA TYR A 415 -6.75 -9.09 23.21
C TYR A 415 -8.10 -9.61 22.73
N PHE A 416 -8.09 -10.39 21.65
CA PHE A 416 -9.29 -10.91 20.99
C PHE A 416 -9.32 -12.43 21.02
N PHE A 417 -9.62 -13.02 22.19
CA PHE A 417 -9.59 -14.47 22.39
C PHE A 417 -10.98 -15.12 22.42
N TRP A 418 -11.00 -16.45 22.32
CA TRP A 418 -12.17 -17.28 22.61
C TRP A 418 -12.04 -17.90 24.00
N LEU A 419 -13.17 -18.15 24.68
CA LEU A 419 -13.21 -18.93 25.91
C LEU A 419 -13.39 -20.41 25.54
N GLY A 420 -12.33 -21.20 25.73
CA GLY A 420 -12.28 -22.63 25.42
C GLY A 420 -10.86 -23.20 25.53
N GLU A 421 -10.70 -24.49 25.25
CA GLU A 421 -9.40 -25.20 25.24
C GLU A 421 -8.37 -24.54 24.29
N ASP A 422 -8.86 -23.95 23.19
CA ASP A 422 -8.07 -23.12 22.27
C ASP A 422 -8.58 -21.68 22.31
N SER A 423 -7.76 -20.76 22.83
CA SER A 423 -8.07 -19.34 22.96
C SER A 423 -7.89 -18.55 21.67
N THR A 424 -7.42 -19.21 20.61
CA THR A 424 -7.09 -18.57 19.33
C THR A 424 -8.33 -18.18 18.54
N ASN A 425 -8.47 -16.88 18.24
CA ASN A 425 -9.52 -16.38 17.36
C ASN A 425 -9.18 -16.60 15.88
N TYR A 426 -9.47 -17.79 15.37
CA TYR A 426 -9.19 -18.15 13.98
C TYR A 426 -9.89 -17.26 12.96
N PHE A 427 -11.10 -16.75 13.27
CA PHE A 427 -11.80 -15.83 12.35
C PHE A 427 -11.08 -14.50 12.20
N HIS A 428 -10.54 -13.95 13.29
CA HIS A 428 -9.71 -12.76 13.23
C HIS A 428 -8.44 -13.00 12.41
N ILE A 429 -7.74 -14.11 12.65
CA ILE A 429 -6.49 -14.46 11.96
C ILE A 429 -6.73 -14.71 10.46
N TYR A 430 -7.69 -15.56 10.11
CA TYR A 430 -8.00 -15.87 8.72
C TYR A 430 -8.52 -14.66 7.96
N ASN A 431 -9.37 -13.82 8.57
CA ASN A 431 -9.81 -12.57 7.96
C ASN A 431 -8.62 -11.67 7.59
N ASN A 432 -7.69 -11.47 8.53
CA ASN A 432 -6.53 -10.61 8.30
C ASN A 432 -5.57 -11.20 7.25
N LEU A 433 -5.32 -12.51 7.28
CA LEU A 433 -4.45 -13.19 6.32
C LEU A 433 -5.04 -13.18 4.91
N ILE A 434 -6.31 -13.57 4.76
CA ILE A 434 -7.02 -13.58 3.47
C ILE A 434 -7.09 -12.17 2.90
N LYS A 435 -7.44 -11.16 3.72
CA LYS A 435 -7.42 -9.75 3.30
C LYS A 435 -6.06 -9.36 2.76
N LEU A 436 -4.97 -9.62 3.50
CA LEU A 436 -3.62 -9.25 3.09
C LEU A 436 -3.27 -9.87 1.73
N VAL A 437 -3.47 -11.19 1.58
CA VAL A 437 -3.17 -11.92 0.34
C VAL A 437 -3.97 -11.36 -0.83
N LEU A 438 -5.29 -11.22 -0.68
CA LEU A 438 -6.16 -10.77 -1.77
C LEU A 438 -5.88 -9.32 -2.17
N VAL A 439 -5.66 -8.42 -1.22
CA VAL A 439 -5.32 -7.01 -1.51
C VAL A 439 -4.00 -6.92 -2.24
N VAL A 440 -2.95 -7.62 -1.77
CA VAL A 440 -1.64 -7.65 -2.44
C VAL A 440 -1.75 -8.19 -3.86
N LEU A 441 -2.48 -9.30 -4.06
CA LEU A 441 -2.72 -9.86 -5.39
C LEU A 441 -3.45 -8.87 -6.30
N CYS A 442 -4.50 -8.19 -5.82
CA CYS A 442 -5.22 -7.19 -6.61
C CYS A 442 -4.30 -6.05 -7.08
N TYR A 443 -3.50 -5.50 -6.17
CA TYR A 443 -2.58 -4.41 -6.52
C TYR A 443 -1.41 -4.89 -7.40
N ALA A 444 -0.86 -6.08 -7.18
CA ALA A 444 0.21 -6.64 -8.01
C ALA A 444 -0.26 -6.88 -9.45
N ILE A 445 -1.44 -7.49 -9.63
CA ILE A 445 -2.04 -7.69 -10.96
C ILE A 445 -2.30 -6.34 -11.62
N MET A 446 -2.87 -5.38 -10.89
CA MET A 446 -3.09 -4.02 -11.41
C MET A 446 -1.78 -3.37 -11.89
N LEU A 447 -0.69 -3.48 -11.11
CA LEU A 447 0.63 -2.95 -11.48
C LEU A 447 1.23 -3.65 -12.70
N LEU A 448 1.06 -4.97 -12.84
CA LEU A 448 1.51 -5.71 -14.02
C LEU A 448 0.74 -5.29 -15.28
N LEU A 449 -0.57 -5.11 -15.18
CA LEU A 449 -1.41 -4.61 -16.27
C LEU A 449 -1.03 -3.18 -16.64
N LEU A 450 -0.77 -2.32 -15.65
CA LEU A 450 -0.27 -0.96 -15.86
C LEU A 450 1.10 -0.95 -16.53
N LYS A 451 2.04 -1.80 -16.09
CA LYS A 451 3.37 -1.96 -16.71
C LYS A 451 3.25 -2.41 -18.16
N LYS A 452 2.36 -3.36 -18.47
CA LYS A 452 2.12 -3.81 -19.85
C LYS A 452 1.60 -2.69 -20.74
N GLN A 453 0.66 -1.87 -20.23
CA GLN A 453 0.18 -0.68 -20.93
C GLN A 453 1.27 0.40 -21.10
N LEU A 454 2.14 0.59 -20.10
CA LEU A 454 3.20 1.59 -20.14
C LEU A 454 4.38 1.19 -21.05
N LEU A 455 4.81 -0.07 -21.00
CA LEU A 455 5.87 -0.62 -21.87
C LEU A 455 5.48 -0.57 -23.35
N PHE A 456 4.20 -0.86 -23.65
CA PHE A 456 3.67 -0.69 -25.00
C PHE A 456 3.82 0.76 -25.48
N ARG A 457 3.54 1.76 -24.62
CA ARG A 457 3.74 3.18 -24.95
C ARG A 457 5.22 3.54 -25.11
N ILE A 458 6.11 3.08 -24.24
CA ILE A 458 7.55 3.40 -24.32
C ILE A 458 8.19 2.80 -25.57
N GLN A 459 7.91 1.54 -25.88
CA GLN A 459 8.39 0.90 -27.12
C GLN A 459 7.88 1.66 -28.35
N THR A 460 6.64 2.16 -28.29
CA THR A 460 6.07 3.03 -29.34
C THR A 460 6.86 4.33 -29.51
N TYR A 461 7.20 5.04 -28.42
CA TYR A 461 8.00 6.28 -28.48
C TYR A 461 9.43 6.08 -29.01
N VAL A 462 10.06 4.93 -28.72
CA VAL A 462 11.42 4.63 -29.22
C VAL A 462 11.39 4.34 -30.72
N VAL A 463 10.45 3.50 -31.18
CA VAL A 463 10.26 3.22 -32.62
C VAL A 463 9.92 4.50 -33.39
N TYR A 464 9.06 5.35 -32.80
CA TYR A 464 8.72 6.67 -33.31
C TYR A 464 9.95 7.55 -33.52
N SER A 465 10.81 7.66 -32.49
CA SER A 465 11.95 8.57 -32.51
C SER A 465 13.01 8.10 -33.51
N ALA A 466 13.20 6.79 -33.61
CA ALA A 466 14.09 6.18 -34.60
C ALA A 466 13.59 6.39 -36.05
N ALA A 467 12.28 6.29 -36.29
CA ALA A 467 11.68 6.52 -37.61
C ALA A 467 11.84 7.98 -38.06
N VAL A 468 11.59 8.94 -37.18
CA VAL A 468 11.77 10.38 -37.46
C VAL A 468 13.23 10.69 -37.79
N LEU A 469 14.17 10.16 -36.99
CA LEU A 469 15.60 10.39 -37.20
C LEU A 469 16.09 9.78 -38.53
N LYS A 470 15.61 8.58 -38.87
CA LYS A 470 15.89 7.94 -40.17
C LYS A 470 15.40 8.80 -41.33
N MET A 471 14.16 9.30 -41.27
CA MET A 471 13.60 10.14 -42.33
C MET A 471 14.32 11.49 -42.45
N LEU A 472 14.67 12.12 -41.32
CA LEU A 472 15.46 13.35 -41.30
C LEU A 472 16.81 13.19 -42.02
N SER A 473 17.50 12.08 -41.75
CA SER A 473 18.78 11.78 -42.40
C SER A 473 18.64 11.55 -43.91
N LEU A 474 17.60 10.84 -44.35
CA LEU A 474 17.38 10.51 -45.75
C LEU A 474 17.01 11.74 -46.59
N TYR A 475 16.01 12.51 -46.16
CA TYR A 475 15.57 13.71 -46.88
C TYR A 475 16.62 14.82 -46.83
N GLY A 476 17.28 15.02 -45.69
CA GLY A 476 18.39 15.96 -45.58
C GLY A 476 19.47 15.64 -46.59
N TYR A 477 19.86 14.37 -46.70
CA TYR A 477 20.83 13.95 -47.71
C TYR A 477 20.37 14.25 -49.14
N ILE A 478 19.12 13.96 -49.51
CA ILE A 478 18.60 14.22 -50.87
C ILE A 478 18.80 15.69 -51.23
N TYR A 479 18.37 16.62 -50.37
CA TYR A 479 18.43 18.05 -50.68
C TYR A 479 19.84 18.59 -50.67
N PHE A 480 20.63 18.29 -49.62
CA PHE A 480 21.98 18.82 -49.50
C PHE A 480 22.94 18.24 -50.55
N SER A 481 22.81 16.95 -50.90
CA SER A 481 23.62 16.36 -51.97
C SER A 481 23.28 16.94 -53.33
N THR A 482 21.99 17.14 -53.63
CA THR A 482 21.54 17.74 -54.89
C THR A 482 21.99 19.20 -55.00
N LEU A 483 21.87 19.97 -53.92
CA LEU A 483 22.35 21.34 -53.85
C LEU A 483 23.86 21.44 -54.05
N THR A 484 24.63 20.53 -53.45
CA THR A 484 26.10 20.50 -53.59
C THR A 484 26.51 20.19 -55.03
N ILE A 485 25.87 19.22 -55.67
CA ILE A 485 26.10 18.88 -57.08
C ILE A 485 25.73 20.07 -58.00
N PHE A 486 24.60 20.72 -57.74
CA PHE A 486 24.19 21.92 -58.45
C PHE A 486 25.23 23.05 -58.34
N LEU A 487 25.70 23.35 -57.12
CA LEU A 487 26.72 24.38 -56.89
C LEU A 487 28.03 24.05 -57.62
N ALA A 488 28.41 22.77 -57.71
CA ALA A 488 29.58 22.35 -58.48
C ALA A 488 29.45 22.66 -59.98
N TYR A 489 28.27 22.49 -60.58
CA TYR A 489 28.05 22.89 -61.98
C TYR A 489 28.10 24.40 -62.17
N VAL A 490 27.50 25.16 -61.23
CA VAL A 490 27.56 26.62 -61.28
C VAL A 490 29.00 27.10 -61.19
N GLY A 491 29.82 26.49 -60.33
CA GLY A 491 31.26 26.73 -60.22
C GLY A 491 32.01 26.61 -61.54
N TYR A 492 31.65 25.62 -62.34
CA TYR A 492 32.31 25.39 -63.60
C TYR A 492 31.77 26.27 -64.74
N ALA A 493 30.44 26.36 -64.84
CA ALA A 493 29.79 27.06 -65.95
C ALA A 493 29.87 28.58 -65.80
N LYS A 494 29.77 29.09 -64.56
CA LYS A 494 29.82 30.52 -64.21
C LYS A 494 30.66 30.76 -62.94
N PRO A 495 32.01 30.74 -63.05
CA PRO A 495 32.91 30.81 -61.90
C PRO A 495 32.76 32.09 -61.05
N LEU A 496 32.48 33.23 -61.66
CA LEU A 496 32.23 34.49 -60.92
C LEU A 496 30.95 34.42 -60.08
N LEU A 497 29.86 33.88 -60.65
CA LEU A 497 28.60 33.67 -59.93
C LEU A 497 28.79 32.70 -58.76
N PHE A 498 29.57 31.64 -58.98
CA PHE A 498 29.92 30.69 -57.93
C PHE A 498 30.73 31.33 -56.80
N GLN A 499 31.71 32.17 -57.10
CA GLN A 499 32.44 32.92 -56.06
C GLN A 499 31.49 33.78 -55.23
N THR A 500 30.53 34.47 -55.86
CA THR A 500 29.51 35.25 -55.14
C THR A 500 28.58 34.36 -54.30
N LEU A 501 28.17 33.20 -54.81
CA LEU A 501 27.32 32.25 -54.09
C LEU A 501 28.04 31.54 -52.95
N MET A 502 29.34 31.30 -53.07
CA MET A 502 30.18 30.66 -52.05
C MET A 502 30.62 31.61 -50.93
N MET A 503 30.22 32.89 -51.00
CA MET A 503 30.35 33.80 -49.85
C MET A 503 29.58 33.24 -48.66
N THR A 504 30.22 33.25 -47.49
CA THR A 504 29.73 32.63 -46.25
C THR A 504 28.26 32.89 -45.96
N ARG A 505 27.79 34.14 -46.12
CA ARG A 505 26.38 34.52 -45.91
C ARG A 505 25.41 33.79 -46.84
N ASN A 506 25.73 33.71 -48.13
CA ASN A 506 24.85 33.10 -49.13
C ASN A 506 24.81 31.58 -49.00
N VAL A 507 25.95 30.96 -48.67
CA VAL A 507 26.04 29.54 -48.36
C VAL A 507 25.19 29.22 -47.12
N VAL A 508 25.32 29.99 -46.03
CA VAL A 508 24.53 29.78 -44.82
C VAL A 508 23.03 29.90 -45.10
N ILE A 509 22.62 30.89 -45.90
CA ILE A 509 21.21 31.04 -46.31
C ILE A 509 20.74 29.82 -47.12
N ALA A 510 21.52 29.36 -48.10
CA ALA A 510 21.16 28.23 -48.95
C ALA A 510 21.02 26.92 -48.14
N PHE A 511 21.97 26.64 -47.24
CA PHE A 511 21.89 25.47 -46.37
C PHE A 511 20.79 25.60 -45.30
N GLY A 512 20.55 26.81 -44.79
CA GLY A 512 19.45 27.09 -43.86
C GLY A 512 18.08 26.84 -44.49
N LEU A 513 17.84 27.34 -45.71
CA LEU A 513 16.62 27.07 -46.47
C LEU A 513 16.46 25.57 -46.78
N GLY A 514 17.56 24.88 -47.12
CA GLY A 514 17.55 23.42 -47.31
C GLY A 514 17.16 22.66 -46.04
N TYR A 515 17.61 23.12 -44.86
CA TYR A 515 17.25 22.50 -43.58
C TYR A 515 15.77 22.71 -43.24
N VAL A 516 15.27 23.94 -43.36
CA VAL A 516 13.84 24.26 -43.16
C VAL A 516 12.97 23.40 -44.08
N TRP A 517 13.36 23.27 -45.34
CA TRP A 517 12.63 22.46 -46.31
C TRP A 517 12.65 20.97 -45.99
N THR A 518 13.78 20.46 -45.48
CA THR A 518 13.89 19.07 -45.00
C THR A 518 12.91 18.80 -43.88
N VAL A 519 12.80 19.72 -42.92
CA VAL A 519 11.86 19.61 -41.79
C VAL A 519 10.42 19.60 -42.29
N ILE A 520 10.05 20.54 -43.17
CA ILE A 520 8.71 20.59 -43.78
C ILE A 520 8.38 19.28 -44.49
N SER A 521 9.33 18.72 -45.24
CA SER A 521 9.16 17.45 -45.98
C SER A 521 8.94 16.23 -45.07
N ILE A 522 9.45 16.25 -43.84
CA ILE A 522 9.23 15.17 -42.88
C ILE A 522 7.81 15.25 -42.34
N PHE A 523 7.37 16.44 -41.93
CA PHE A 523 6.04 16.67 -41.36
C PHE A 523 4.88 16.33 -42.32
N THR A 524 5.14 16.15 -43.61
CA THR A 524 4.12 15.80 -44.62
C THR A 524 3.98 14.30 -44.82
N VAL A 525 5.08 13.54 -44.71
CA VAL A 525 5.09 12.07 -44.81
C VAL A 525 4.82 11.41 -43.45
N TYR A 526 5.22 12.09 -42.38
CA TYR A 526 5.18 11.62 -41.01
C TYR A 526 3.77 11.24 -40.50
N PRO A 527 2.69 12.02 -40.76
CA PRO A 527 1.33 11.66 -40.35
C PRO A 527 0.78 10.38 -41.01
N ARG A 528 1.25 10.03 -42.21
CA ARG A 528 0.82 8.82 -42.95
C ARG A 528 1.39 7.55 -42.34
N ILE A 529 2.66 7.59 -41.95
CA ILE A 529 3.31 6.48 -41.25
C ILE A 529 2.67 6.27 -39.88
N THR A 530 2.26 7.36 -39.20
CA THR A 530 1.49 7.24 -37.95
C THR A 530 0.09 6.69 -38.16
N ALA A 531 -0.63 7.08 -39.21
CA ALA A 531 -1.95 6.52 -39.51
C ALA A 531 -1.88 5.01 -39.82
N LEU A 532 -0.88 4.60 -40.62
CA LEU A 532 -0.66 3.20 -41.02
C LEU A 532 -0.21 2.29 -39.87
N LEU A 533 0.67 2.78 -38.97
CA LEU A 533 1.19 2.00 -37.85
C LEU A 533 0.21 1.91 -36.66
N PHE A 534 -0.68 2.89 -36.49
CA PHE A 534 -1.56 3.01 -35.32
C PHE A 534 -3.05 2.88 -35.61
N GLY A 535 -3.45 2.62 -36.86
CA GLY A 535 -4.86 2.48 -37.24
C GLY A 535 -5.69 3.73 -36.95
N MET A 536 -5.06 4.90 -36.87
CA MET A 536 -5.74 6.18 -36.65
C MET A 536 -6.17 6.77 -37.99
N SER A 537 -7.46 7.03 -38.18
CA SER A 537 -7.97 7.80 -39.33
C SER A 537 -7.71 9.29 -39.11
N LEU A 538 -6.65 9.81 -39.74
CA LEU A 538 -6.39 11.24 -39.82
C LEU A 538 -7.04 11.77 -41.11
N ASP A 539 -8.15 12.50 -40.97
CA ASP A 539 -8.88 13.15 -42.08
C ASP A 539 -8.17 14.44 -42.55
N ALA A 540 -6.88 14.35 -42.85
CA ALA A 540 -6.08 15.48 -43.31
C ALA A 540 -5.76 15.33 -44.80
N ASN A 541 -6.06 16.36 -45.59
CA ASN A 541 -5.77 16.39 -47.02
C ASN A 541 -4.30 16.82 -47.26
N TYR A 542 -3.44 15.85 -47.55
CA TYR A 542 -1.99 16.07 -47.77
C TYR A 542 -1.61 16.41 -49.22
N SER A 543 -2.59 16.34 -50.14
CA SER A 543 -2.38 16.55 -51.58
C SER A 543 -1.65 17.86 -51.94
N PRO A 544 -2.01 19.04 -51.39
CA PRO A 544 -1.37 20.31 -51.77
C PRO A 544 0.14 20.33 -51.49
N ILE A 545 0.57 19.67 -50.41
CA ILE A 545 1.95 19.71 -49.97
C ILE A 545 2.81 18.72 -50.77
N MET A 546 2.29 17.53 -51.11
CA MET A 546 2.96 16.61 -52.02
C MET A 546 3.18 17.23 -53.40
N ILE A 547 2.19 17.94 -53.92
CA ILE A 547 2.30 18.65 -55.21
C ILE A 547 3.42 19.68 -55.15
N THR A 548 3.45 20.49 -54.10
CA THR A 548 4.49 21.52 -53.94
C THR A 548 5.87 20.89 -53.86
N HIS A 549 6.01 19.78 -53.13
CA HIS A 549 7.25 19.03 -53.01
C HIS A 549 7.75 18.47 -54.35
N THR A 550 6.89 17.75 -55.07
CA THR A 550 7.23 17.15 -56.37
C THR A 550 7.54 18.23 -57.40
N THR A 551 6.80 19.34 -57.40
CA THR A 551 7.03 20.48 -58.31
C THR A 551 8.40 21.10 -58.07
N ILE A 552 8.76 21.34 -56.82
CA ILE A 552 10.08 21.86 -56.44
C ILE A 552 11.18 20.88 -56.85
N ALA A 553 11.02 19.58 -56.55
CA ALA A 553 12.02 18.56 -56.87
C ALA A 553 12.27 18.43 -58.39
N VAL A 554 11.20 18.40 -59.19
CA VAL A 554 11.28 18.38 -60.65
C VAL A 554 11.92 19.67 -61.19
N GLY A 555 11.54 20.83 -60.64
CA GLY A 555 12.13 22.11 -61.00
C GLY A 555 13.64 22.17 -60.73
N PHE A 556 14.07 21.80 -59.52
CA PHE A 556 15.49 21.73 -59.16
C PHE A 556 16.27 20.76 -60.06
N TYR A 557 15.68 19.62 -60.40
CA TYR A 557 16.30 18.65 -61.29
C TYR A 557 16.42 19.17 -62.72
N ALA A 558 15.40 19.84 -63.26
CA ALA A 558 15.43 20.45 -64.59
C ALA A 558 16.51 21.55 -64.68
N PHE A 559 16.63 22.39 -63.66
CA PHE A 559 17.72 23.37 -63.57
C PHE A 559 19.08 22.69 -63.52
N MET A 560 19.25 21.69 -62.66
CA MET A 560 20.49 20.92 -62.54
C MET A 560 20.91 20.29 -63.88
N LEU A 561 19.96 19.65 -64.58
CA LEU A 561 20.20 19.02 -65.87
C LEU A 561 20.62 20.05 -66.94
N SER A 562 19.99 21.22 -66.95
CA SER A 562 20.33 22.32 -67.85
C SER A 562 21.78 22.79 -67.65
N PHE A 563 22.21 22.97 -66.40
CA PHE A 563 23.59 23.34 -66.07
C PHE A 563 24.59 22.23 -66.37
N TYR A 564 24.19 20.96 -66.20
CA TYR A 564 25.02 19.80 -66.55
C TYR A 564 25.32 19.76 -68.06
N VAL A 565 24.29 19.89 -68.92
CA VAL A 565 24.45 19.94 -70.38
C VAL A 565 25.29 21.14 -70.79
N MET A 566 25.01 22.33 -70.26
CA MET A 566 25.79 23.54 -70.52
C MET A 566 27.26 23.37 -70.14
N THR A 567 27.54 22.72 -69.00
CA THR A 567 28.90 22.42 -68.53
C THR A 567 29.65 21.52 -69.51
N ILE A 568 29.03 20.45 -70.01
CA ILE A 568 29.64 19.55 -71.01
C ILE A 568 29.98 20.33 -72.29
N VAL A 569 29.01 21.05 -72.85
CA VAL A 569 29.18 21.82 -74.10
C VAL A 569 30.30 22.86 -73.96
N LEU A 570 30.31 23.63 -72.86
CA LEU A 570 31.35 24.63 -72.62
C LEU A 570 32.73 24.00 -72.40
N THR A 571 32.82 22.82 -71.78
CA THR A 571 34.09 22.13 -71.57
C THR A 571 34.69 21.63 -72.87
N ILE A 572 33.86 21.03 -73.73
CA ILE A 572 34.28 20.53 -75.05
C ILE A 572 34.80 21.69 -75.89
N ARG A 573 34.03 22.80 -75.98
CA ARG A 573 34.44 24.00 -76.72
C ARG A 573 35.75 24.62 -76.20
N ARG A 574 35.98 24.63 -74.87
CA ARG A 574 37.23 25.14 -74.26
C ARG A 574 38.42 24.21 -74.46
N ALA A 575 38.19 22.90 -74.51
CA ALA A 575 39.23 21.90 -74.75
C ALA A 575 39.75 21.95 -76.19
N GLU A 576 38.91 22.31 -77.16
CA GLU A 576 39.29 22.44 -78.58
C GLU A 576 40.11 23.71 -78.89
N GLY A 577 39.98 24.77 -78.07
CA GLY A 577 40.54 26.10 -78.37
C GLY A 577 41.77 26.54 -77.56
N THR A 578 42.39 25.69 -76.73
CA THR A 578 43.45 26.13 -75.79
C THR A 578 44.66 25.20 -75.68
N ARG A 579 45.86 25.76 -75.39
CA ARG A 579 47.11 25.00 -75.12
C ARG A 579 47.02 24.05 -73.91
N ASN A 580 45.99 24.18 -73.08
CA ASN A 580 45.73 23.37 -71.87
C ASN A 580 44.58 22.35 -72.05
N ALA A 581 44.35 21.85 -73.28
CA ALA A 581 43.32 20.85 -73.60
C ALA A 581 43.29 19.65 -72.62
N ASN A 582 44.45 19.15 -72.21
CA ASN A 582 44.59 18.04 -71.26
C ASN A 582 44.07 18.34 -69.85
N ALA A 583 44.07 19.61 -69.42
CA ALA A 583 43.49 20.01 -68.14
C ALA A 583 41.95 20.01 -68.23
N HIS A 584 41.39 20.58 -69.30
CA HIS A 584 39.94 20.61 -69.52
C HIS A 584 39.35 19.20 -69.70
N TRP A 585 40.03 18.30 -70.41
CA TRP A 585 39.63 16.90 -70.55
C TRP A 585 39.63 16.11 -69.23
N ARG A 586 40.61 16.37 -68.35
CA ARG A 586 40.62 15.76 -67.00
C ARG A 586 39.43 16.23 -66.17
N VAL A 587 39.08 17.51 -66.25
CA VAL A 587 37.89 18.05 -65.57
C VAL A 587 36.61 17.45 -66.14
N LEU A 588 36.48 17.35 -67.47
CA LEU A 588 35.32 16.71 -68.11
C LEU A 588 35.16 15.25 -67.65
N LYS A 589 36.26 14.50 -67.62
CA LYS A 589 36.28 13.11 -67.14
C LYS A 589 35.82 13.01 -65.68
N SER A 590 36.30 13.89 -64.80
CA SER A 590 35.85 13.91 -63.39
C SER A 590 34.37 14.29 -63.25
N VAL A 591 33.88 15.24 -64.05
CA VAL A 591 32.45 15.59 -64.08
C VAL A 591 31.63 14.39 -64.54
N LEU A 592 31.96 13.73 -65.65
CA LEU A 592 31.20 12.58 -66.16
C LEU A 592 31.21 11.39 -65.18
N ILE A 593 32.32 11.14 -64.49
CA ILE A 593 32.40 10.06 -63.50
C ILE A 593 31.59 10.39 -62.25
N TYR A 594 31.68 11.63 -61.75
CA TYR A 594 31.05 12.00 -60.48
C TYR A 594 29.55 12.27 -60.60
N CYS A 595 29.15 12.90 -61.70
CA CYS A 595 27.85 13.54 -61.82
C CYS A 595 26.81 12.69 -62.56
N THR A 596 27.22 11.94 -63.57
CA THR A 596 26.29 11.24 -64.46
C THR A 596 25.56 10.09 -63.75
N PRO A 597 26.24 9.18 -63.03
CA PRO A 597 25.56 8.05 -62.39
C PRO A 597 24.54 8.49 -61.31
N PRO A 598 24.87 9.42 -60.39
CA PRO A 598 23.89 9.88 -59.40
C PRO A 598 22.68 10.58 -59.99
N ASN A 599 22.85 11.40 -61.03
CA ASN A 599 21.76 12.13 -61.66
C ASN A 599 20.77 11.18 -62.37
N PHE A 600 21.25 10.06 -62.91
CA PHE A 600 20.40 9.00 -63.44
C PHE A 600 19.46 8.41 -62.37
N PHE A 601 20.00 8.11 -61.18
CA PHE A 601 19.17 7.63 -60.07
C PHE A 601 18.18 8.69 -59.56
N VAL A 602 18.51 9.98 -59.65
CA VAL A 602 17.53 11.05 -59.37
C VAL A 602 16.38 11.03 -60.36
N ALA A 603 16.66 10.88 -61.66
CA ALA A 603 15.64 10.81 -62.69
C ALA A 603 14.65 9.66 -62.43
N ILE A 604 15.18 8.48 -62.09
CA ILE A 604 14.40 7.29 -61.76
C ILE A 604 13.58 7.47 -60.48
N THR A 605 14.14 8.15 -59.47
CA THR A 605 13.43 8.38 -58.21
C THR A 605 12.29 9.40 -58.40
N LEU A 606 12.49 10.42 -59.24
CA LEU A 606 11.50 11.45 -59.53
C LEU A 606 10.26 10.90 -60.23
N SER A 607 10.41 9.91 -61.13
CA SER A 607 9.25 9.31 -61.79
C SER A 607 8.32 8.62 -60.79
N ALA A 608 8.87 7.99 -59.75
CA ALA A 608 8.08 7.41 -58.66
C ALA A 608 7.35 8.48 -57.84
N TYR A 609 8.03 9.57 -57.45
CA TYR A 609 7.39 10.68 -56.71
C TYR A 609 6.28 11.38 -57.50
N CYS A 610 6.48 11.56 -58.81
CA CYS A 610 5.42 12.06 -59.70
C CYS A 610 4.21 11.13 -59.72
N CYS A 611 4.43 9.82 -59.81
CA CYS A 611 3.38 8.81 -59.82
C CYS A 611 2.56 8.82 -58.52
N ASP A 612 3.24 8.81 -57.36
CA ASP A 612 2.59 8.88 -56.04
C ASP A 612 1.77 10.16 -55.85
N THR A 613 2.25 11.29 -56.40
CA THR A 613 1.54 12.57 -56.36
C THR A 613 0.26 12.56 -57.20
N ILE A 614 0.27 11.90 -58.35
CA ILE A 614 -0.90 11.78 -59.25
C ILE A 614 -1.99 10.93 -58.58
N ILE A 615 -1.61 9.81 -57.95
CA ILE A 615 -2.56 8.95 -57.22
C ILE A 615 -3.19 9.69 -56.03
N GLU A 616 -2.38 10.44 -55.28
CA GLU A 616 -2.88 11.26 -54.16
C GLU A 616 -3.90 12.29 -54.64
N PHE A 617 -3.59 12.99 -55.73
CA PHE A 617 -4.48 13.97 -56.33
C PHE A 617 -5.80 13.34 -56.81
N GLY A 618 -5.74 12.10 -57.32
CA GLY A 618 -6.91 11.31 -57.70
C GLY A 618 -7.80 10.87 -56.53
N GLY A 619 -7.43 11.16 -55.28
CA GLY A 619 -8.24 10.86 -54.09
C GLY A 619 -8.16 9.41 -53.59
N TYR A 620 -7.46 8.52 -54.31
CA TYR A 620 -7.33 7.09 -53.98
C TYR A 620 -6.56 6.80 -52.70
N LEU A 621 -5.85 7.79 -52.14
CA LEU A 621 -5.11 7.69 -50.90
C LEU A 621 -5.81 8.37 -49.70
N GLN A 622 -7.04 8.90 -49.87
CA GLN A 622 -7.82 9.51 -48.79
C GLN A 622 -8.60 8.47 -47.98
N PRO A 623 -8.52 8.46 -46.63
CA PRO A 623 -9.20 7.47 -45.79
C PRO A 623 -10.72 7.33 -46.02
N SER A 624 -11.38 8.41 -46.44
CA SER A 624 -12.82 8.45 -46.76
C SER A 624 -13.23 7.60 -47.98
N HIS A 625 -12.28 7.21 -48.82
CA HIS A 625 -12.51 6.40 -50.02
C HIS A 625 -11.79 5.05 -49.97
N TRP A 626 -11.19 4.68 -48.82
CA TRP A 626 -10.50 3.39 -48.70
C TRP A 626 -11.53 2.26 -48.75
N PRO A 627 -11.39 1.29 -49.68
CA PRO A 627 -12.21 0.10 -49.62
C PRO A 627 -11.86 -0.70 -48.35
N THR A 628 -12.72 -1.66 -47.99
CA THR A 628 -12.46 -2.63 -46.90
C THR A 628 -11.02 -3.18 -46.96
N PRO A 629 -10.42 -3.66 -45.85
CA PRO A 629 -9.04 -4.15 -45.85
C PRO A 629 -8.70 -5.12 -46.99
N ASN A 630 -9.67 -5.93 -47.42
CA ASN A 630 -9.54 -6.82 -48.59
C ASN A 630 -9.56 -6.10 -49.95
N GLY A 631 -10.26 -4.96 -50.07
CA GLY A 631 -10.29 -4.16 -51.30
C GLY A 631 -9.03 -3.32 -51.53
N ILE A 632 -8.27 -2.98 -50.48
CA ILE A 632 -6.96 -2.29 -50.63
C ILE A 632 -5.97 -3.22 -51.33
N THR A 633 -5.95 -4.51 -50.95
CA THR A 633 -5.12 -5.52 -51.61
C THR A 633 -5.51 -5.71 -53.07
N THR A 634 -6.80 -5.73 -53.39
CA THR A 634 -7.27 -5.86 -54.77
C THR A 634 -6.89 -4.64 -55.61
N TRP A 635 -7.04 -3.43 -55.06
CA TRP A 635 -6.64 -2.18 -55.73
C TRP A 635 -5.12 -2.14 -55.99
N LEU A 636 -4.31 -2.46 -54.98
CA LEU A 636 -2.84 -2.52 -55.13
C LEU A 636 -2.38 -3.55 -56.17
N GLN A 637 -3.12 -4.65 -56.33
CA GLN A 637 -2.75 -5.72 -57.26
C GLN A 637 -3.24 -5.50 -58.69
N HIS A 638 -4.37 -4.80 -58.87
CA HIS A 638 -5.05 -4.75 -60.17
C HIS A 638 -5.31 -3.33 -60.71
N GLU A 639 -5.28 -2.29 -59.87
CA GLU A 639 -5.67 -0.92 -60.25
C GLU A 639 -4.57 0.13 -60.00
N ASP A 640 -3.55 -0.18 -59.19
CA ASP A 640 -2.41 0.71 -58.94
C ASP A 640 -1.43 0.72 -60.13
N PHE A 641 -1.69 1.59 -61.11
CA PHE A 641 -0.81 1.78 -62.26
C PHE A 641 0.62 2.25 -61.88
N CYS A 642 0.81 2.80 -60.67
CA CYS A 642 2.12 3.19 -60.16
C CYS A 642 2.87 2.05 -59.46
N ALA A 643 2.27 0.88 -59.27
CA ALA A 643 2.87 -0.24 -58.54
C ALA A 643 4.25 -0.64 -59.10
N ALA A 644 4.44 -0.56 -60.42
CA ALA A 644 5.72 -0.85 -61.07
C ALA A 644 6.80 0.22 -60.81
N LEU A 645 6.41 1.47 -60.55
CA LEU A 645 7.30 2.62 -60.35
C LEU A 645 7.58 2.90 -58.87
N ARG A 646 6.68 2.54 -57.94
CA ARG A 646 6.88 2.75 -56.50
C ARG A 646 8.19 2.16 -55.93
N PRO A 647 8.65 0.96 -56.32
CA PRO A 647 9.95 0.44 -55.88
C PRO A 647 11.12 1.38 -56.24
N TRP A 648 10.95 2.20 -57.29
CA TRP A 648 12.00 3.07 -57.79
C TRP A 648 12.28 4.25 -56.85
N ALA A 649 11.31 4.64 -56.00
CA ALA A 649 11.54 5.62 -54.93
C ALA A 649 12.65 5.19 -53.95
N GLY A 650 12.85 3.87 -53.80
CA GLY A 650 13.92 3.26 -52.98
C GLY A 650 15.33 3.45 -53.52
N PHE A 651 15.49 3.85 -54.80
CA PHE A 651 16.79 4.08 -55.42
C PHE A 651 17.49 5.34 -54.91
N THR A 652 16.83 6.13 -54.06
CA THR A 652 17.47 7.16 -53.23
C THR A 652 18.66 6.61 -52.44
N ASN A 653 18.53 5.41 -51.86
CA ASN A 653 19.62 4.77 -51.11
C ASN A 653 20.73 4.29 -52.05
N VAL A 654 20.37 3.85 -53.25
CA VAL A 654 21.34 3.47 -54.30
C VAL A 654 22.12 4.70 -54.76
N ARG A 655 21.44 5.84 -54.96
CA ARG A 655 22.08 7.13 -55.26
C ARG A 655 23.09 7.53 -54.18
N GLN A 656 22.75 7.36 -52.89
CA GLN A 656 23.67 7.64 -51.78
C GLN A 656 24.98 6.86 -51.89
N MET A 657 24.86 5.56 -52.14
CA MET A 657 26.02 4.68 -52.33
C MET A 657 26.84 5.06 -53.56
N VAL A 658 26.15 5.30 -54.68
CA VAL A 658 26.79 5.65 -55.97
C VAL A 658 27.49 7.01 -55.90
N ASN A 659 26.91 8.01 -55.23
CA ASN A 659 27.56 9.30 -54.98
C ASN A 659 28.91 9.14 -54.26
N GLY A 660 28.95 8.33 -53.20
CA GLY A 660 30.18 8.09 -52.44
C GLY A 660 31.24 7.38 -53.28
N LEU A 661 30.86 6.32 -54.01
CA LEU A 661 31.76 5.59 -54.90
C LEU A 661 32.28 6.48 -56.04
N ALA A 662 31.41 7.28 -56.65
CA ALA A 662 31.76 8.20 -57.70
C ALA A 662 32.71 9.31 -57.20
N ALA A 663 32.52 9.82 -55.98
CA ALA A 663 33.43 10.79 -55.35
C ALA A 663 34.83 10.19 -55.16
N VAL A 664 34.90 8.94 -54.67
CA VAL A 664 36.15 8.19 -54.51
C VAL A 664 36.83 7.97 -55.85
N LEU A 665 36.10 7.74 -56.94
CA LEU A 665 36.70 7.55 -58.27
C LEU A 665 37.16 8.88 -58.90
N ALA A 666 36.39 9.96 -58.75
CA ALA A 666 36.62 11.22 -59.44
C ALA A 666 37.67 12.12 -58.76
N PHE A 667 37.76 12.12 -57.42
CA PHE A 667 38.56 13.11 -56.67
C PHE A 667 39.69 12.48 -55.86
N TYR A 668 40.93 12.85 -56.16
CA TYR A 668 42.12 12.39 -55.43
C TYR A 668 42.12 12.81 -53.96
N ASP A 669 41.78 14.07 -53.67
CA ASP A 669 41.76 14.59 -52.29
C ASP A 669 40.69 13.92 -51.45
N TYR A 670 39.55 13.56 -52.06
CA TYR A 670 38.49 12.80 -51.42
C TYR A 670 38.96 11.39 -51.07
N ARG A 671 39.65 10.68 -51.99
CA ARG A 671 40.29 9.38 -51.69
C ARG A 671 41.26 9.49 -50.51
N LEU A 672 42.07 10.54 -50.50
CA LEU A 672 43.05 10.76 -49.44
C LEU A 672 42.37 11.07 -48.09
N ALA A 673 41.25 11.80 -48.09
CA ALA A 673 40.43 12.06 -46.92
C ALA A 673 39.73 10.80 -46.41
N VAL A 674 39.11 10.00 -47.29
CA VAL A 674 38.48 8.72 -46.96
C VAL A 674 39.53 7.75 -46.39
N LYS A 675 40.70 7.63 -47.04
CA LYS A 675 41.82 6.81 -46.53
C LYS A 675 42.24 7.25 -45.13
N ARG A 676 42.36 8.56 -44.89
CA ARG A 676 42.68 9.12 -43.56
C ARG A 676 41.58 8.82 -42.53
N GLY A 677 40.31 8.96 -42.90
CA GLY A 677 39.16 8.68 -42.05
C GLY A 677 39.04 7.20 -41.67
N VAL A 678 39.17 6.29 -42.65
CA VAL A 678 39.20 4.84 -42.43
C VAL A 678 40.37 4.46 -41.52
N LEU A 679 41.57 5.01 -41.78
CA LEU A 679 42.74 4.79 -40.93
C LEU A 679 42.55 5.34 -39.52
N TRP A 680 41.76 6.40 -39.32
CA TRP A 680 41.42 6.97 -38.01
C TRP A 680 40.39 6.10 -37.27
N ALA A 681 39.30 5.70 -37.93
CA ALA A 681 38.26 4.84 -37.36
C ALA A 681 38.75 3.42 -37.03
N ALA A 682 39.71 2.91 -37.81
CA ALA A 682 40.33 1.61 -37.56
C ALA A 682 41.36 1.63 -36.41
N ARG A 683 41.83 2.80 -35.93
CA ARG A 683 42.82 2.89 -34.83
C ARG A 683 42.44 2.14 -33.56
N PRO A 684 41.22 2.26 -32.99
CA PRO A 684 40.84 1.51 -31.80
C PRO A 684 40.87 0.00 -32.02
N ILE A 685 40.38 -0.48 -33.17
CA ILE A 685 40.37 -1.90 -33.53
C ILE A 685 41.80 -2.42 -33.74
N MET A 686 42.65 -1.68 -34.46
CA MET A 686 44.05 -2.04 -34.67
C MET A 686 44.88 -2.01 -33.37
N LYS A 687 44.53 -1.16 -32.40
CA LYS A 687 45.13 -1.15 -31.05
C LYS A 687 44.77 -2.41 -30.26
N VAL A 688 43.52 -2.88 -30.35
CA VAL A 688 43.07 -4.12 -29.69
C VAL A 688 43.76 -5.34 -30.31
N LEU A 689 43.92 -5.37 -31.64
CA LEU A 689 44.51 -6.49 -32.38
C LEU A 689 46.05 -6.53 -32.43
N HIS A 690 46.76 -5.64 -31.72
CA HIS A 690 48.24 -5.61 -31.64
C HIS A 690 49.00 -5.58 -32.98
N ILE A 691 48.37 -5.08 -34.05
CA ILE A 691 49.00 -5.00 -35.37
C ILE A 691 50.00 -3.84 -35.37
N ARG A 692 51.31 -4.13 -35.24
CA ARG A 692 52.39 -3.13 -35.35
C ARG A 692 52.53 -2.68 -36.81
N GLY A 693 52.02 -1.48 -37.11
CA GLY A 693 52.22 -0.84 -38.42
C GLY A 693 53.69 -0.51 -38.71
N THR A 694 54.13 -0.76 -39.95
CA THR A 694 55.48 -0.45 -40.46
C THR A 694 55.77 1.06 -40.44
N SER A 695 57.06 1.45 -40.47
CA SER A 695 57.52 2.85 -40.30
C SER A 695 56.87 3.85 -41.28
N SER A 696 56.46 3.39 -42.47
CA SER A 696 55.72 4.18 -43.46
C SER A 696 54.35 4.66 -42.97
N GLN A 697 53.62 3.84 -42.19
CA GLN A 697 52.30 4.20 -41.65
C GLN A 697 52.39 5.22 -40.51
N LYS A 698 53.46 5.18 -39.70
CA LYS A 698 53.69 6.18 -38.63
C LYS A 698 53.95 7.58 -39.19
N ALA A 699 54.66 7.70 -40.31
CA ALA A 699 54.92 8.99 -40.97
C ALA A 699 53.63 9.67 -41.51
N LEU A 700 52.67 8.87 -42.00
CA LEU A 700 51.37 9.35 -42.47
C LEU A 700 50.46 9.83 -41.33
N PHE A 701 50.60 9.27 -40.12
CA PHE A 701 49.81 9.66 -38.96
C PHE A 701 50.31 10.95 -38.28
N VAL A 702 51.62 11.23 -38.30
CA VAL A 702 52.20 12.46 -37.73
C VAL A 702 51.88 13.70 -38.58
N LYS A 703 51.76 13.55 -39.91
CA LYS A 703 51.38 14.66 -40.80
C LYS A 703 49.90 15.07 -40.70
N SER A 704 49.05 14.27 -40.04
CA SER A 704 47.60 14.52 -39.89
C SER A 704 47.25 15.50 -38.77
N SER A 705 48.19 15.87 -37.88
CA SER A 705 47.92 16.77 -36.75
C SER A 705 48.40 18.21 -36.96
N LYS A 706 49.06 18.52 -38.08
CA LYS A 706 49.43 19.89 -38.43
C LYS A 706 48.38 20.46 -39.41
N ALA A 707 47.62 21.44 -38.93
CA ALA A 707 46.76 22.30 -39.74
C ALA A 707 47.58 23.01 -40.84
N LEU A 708 46.91 23.42 -41.92
CA LEU A 708 47.51 24.15 -43.04
C LEU A 708 48.37 25.33 -42.55
N PRO A 709 49.58 25.55 -43.12
CA PRO A 709 50.24 26.84 -43.00
C PRO A 709 49.48 27.88 -43.84
N THR A 710 49.13 28.98 -43.19
CA THR A 710 48.64 30.23 -43.79
C THR A 710 49.60 30.69 -44.89
N GLN A 711 49.07 30.92 -46.10
CA GLN A 711 49.81 31.59 -47.17
C GLN A 711 50.16 33.02 -46.75
N HIS A 712 51.43 33.35 -46.92
CA HIS A 712 52.07 34.62 -46.62
C HIS A 712 51.45 35.79 -47.40
N THR A 713 51.23 36.89 -46.66
CA THR A 713 51.19 38.27 -47.13
C THR A 713 52.49 38.62 -47.86
N VAL A 714 52.37 39.08 -49.11
CA VAL A 714 53.44 39.78 -49.83
C VAL A 714 53.42 41.23 -49.36
N THR A 715 54.38 41.59 -48.52
CA THR A 715 54.77 43.00 -48.30
C THR A 715 55.84 43.36 -49.32
N SER A 716 55.50 44.29 -50.22
CA SER A 716 56.47 45.14 -50.90
C SER A 716 56.36 46.53 -50.29
N SER A 717 57.42 47.00 -49.63
CA SER A 717 57.65 48.42 -49.34
C SER A 717 58.89 48.88 -50.13
N PRO A 718 58.98 50.17 -50.48
CA PRO A 718 59.46 51.17 -49.53
C PRO A 718 58.37 51.92 -48.77
#